data_AF-A0A1E5GY19-F1
#
_entry.id   AF-A0A1E5GY19-F1
#
_cell.length_a   1.000
_cell.length_b   1.000
_cell.length_c   1.000
_cell.angle_alpha   90.00
_cell.angle_beta   90.00
_cell.angle_gamma   90.00
#
_symmetry.space_group_name_H-M   'P 1'
#
loop_
_entity.id
_entity.type
_entity.pdbx_description
1 polymer ?
#
loop_
_entity_poly.entity_id
_entity_poly.type
_entity_poly.pdbx_seq_one_letter_code
_entity_poly.pdbx_strand_id
1 'polypeptide(L)'
;MKRLILKIGLLFCFFTMVFGLIIEHNNNENIKHVDSQYNIDGYKIKLPESAVEKNPELAFSILQKSANKNDTSFINRVTEYTVKREQGEIDLASDIIKVTYFIDDNAKTSFLSKFNPKVIKGETEHLFNSNVFTEINKIKKVTRSDIVTGDYFLQGTDTQIQEMVLDNISAYKDQMGLTIVAEELIDDSMTLPIELIPTLDIQALLVLGALFFLCCLVIYSLLITRDIQILRMNGYSVLEIAWHYLLRDINSWMLATLLFLLLAKVIFPTFLMNIQLLIMLILLTALLNLIIFIMLKFISHLSAKNALNYKNYDKDFFYITYAIKIFFLFTVITSLSPLAELLKDSWRYASSVSQQKVPENAKVGIFYPLLIGKDNKDITYNTNVFFENLSRSADRIVGDRGFIIDISSYEQTDSFFDKVIKVDNSYLKKHIKVDYQNKKIKTETKDGETLFLISEKLKDRRQEIRDYYKVNYDMTLTFIIISDKTKLPLYNNKKRELTGALLIEVLKSPEDIPIIKGLGGIDPLKITLGNRSPESMYKQLKNSIDTEYLDDNLVNIVKLSDVNKVILLRQLGTFYIYLFQTLFSLSLTIFIIMQCAIAYYNQKKKIITILRMHGYSFFQTYKNFFLLLLIQNTLFTLLFMATYPERLIGALVTCLLLALVEFVTSIIVIVTFDRVKKVEDS
;
A
#
# COMPACT_ATOMS: atom_id res chain seq x y z
N MET A 1 21.16 11.67 -35.98
CA MET A 1 21.18 10.82 -34.75
C MET A 1 20.92 11.61 -33.45
N LYS A 2 21.71 12.63 -33.06
CA LYS A 2 21.54 13.38 -31.79
C LYS A 2 20.15 14.02 -31.59
N ARG A 3 19.71 14.80 -32.58
CA ARG A 3 18.39 15.45 -32.59
C ARG A 3 17.25 14.44 -32.54
N LEU A 4 17.45 13.28 -33.18
CA LEU A 4 16.46 12.22 -33.23
C LEU A 4 16.28 11.59 -31.84
N ILE A 5 17.36 11.25 -31.12
CA ILE A 5 17.27 10.66 -29.76
C ILE A 5 16.56 11.61 -28.78
N LEU A 6 16.89 12.89 -28.83
CA LEU A 6 16.33 13.89 -27.92
C LEU A 6 14.86 14.23 -28.25
N LYS A 7 14.53 14.24 -29.54
CA LYS A 7 13.15 14.34 -30.03
C LYS A 7 12.31 13.11 -29.67
N ILE A 8 12.89 11.90 -29.76
CA ILE A 8 12.23 10.66 -29.29
C ILE A 8 11.99 10.73 -27.78
N GLY A 9 12.96 11.18 -26.99
CA GLY A 9 12.78 11.39 -25.55
C GLY A 9 11.64 12.36 -25.24
N LEU A 10 11.59 13.51 -25.93
CA LEU A 10 10.49 14.49 -25.79
C LEU A 10 9.12 13.89 -26.14
N LEU A 11 9.02 13.16 -27.25
CA LEU A 11 7.77 12.52 -27.69
C LEU A 11 7.34 11.41 -26.74
N PHE A 12 8.28 10.61 -26.23
CA PHE A 12 8.01 9.60 -25.21
C PHE A 12 7.41 10.23 -23.95
N CYS A 13 7.94 11.36 -23.51
CA CYS A 13 7.46 12.02 -22.29
C CYS A 13 6.09 12.65 -22.48
N PHE A 14 5.89 13.29 -23.63
CA PHE A 14 4.58 13.76 -24.04
C PHE A 14 3.54 12.62 -24.05
N PHE A 15 3.89 11.48 -24.67
CA PHE A 15 3.02 10.29 -24.68
C PHE A 15 2.68 9.83 -23.26
N THR A 16 3.67 9.77 -22.38
CA THR A 16 3.47 9.32 -20.99
C THR A 16 2.62 10.28 -20.17
N MET A 17 2.69 11.59 -20.41
CA MET A 17 1.79 12.57 -19.78
C MET A 17 0.36 12.39 -20.23
N VAL A 18 0.15 12.25 -21.54
CA VAL A 18 -1.18 12.09 -22.13
C VAL A 18 -1.81 10.80 -21.59
N PHE A 19 -1.05 9.71 -21.59
CA PHE A 19 -1.51 8.43 -21.06
C PHE A 19 -1.77 8.49 -19.55
N GLY A 20 -0.87 9.11 -18.78
CA GLY A 20 -1.05 9.31 -17.34
C GLY A 20 -2.31 10.12 -17.02
N LEU A 21 -2.59 11.21 -17.74
CA LEU A 21 -3.81 12.00 -17.55
C LEU A 21 -5.08 11.22 -17.88
N ILE A 22 -5.05 10.37 -18.90
CA ILE A 22 -6.19 9.51 -19.24
C ILE A 22 -6.47 8.54 -18.09
N ILE A 23 -5.43 7.91 -17.53
CA ILE A 23 -5.58 7.00 -16.39
C ILE A 23 -6.06 7.77 -15.16
N GLU A 24 -5.45 8.92 -14.84
CA GLU A 24 -5.82 9.73 -13.68
C GLU A 24 -7.27 10.19 -13.75
N HIS A 25 -7.70 10.69 -14.91
CA HIS A 25 -9.08 11.11 -15.11
C HIS A 25 -10.05 9.95 -14.93
N ASN A 26 -9.77 8.80 -15.56
CA ASN A 26 -10.61 7.62 -15.40
C ASN A 26 -10.67 7.15 -13.95
N ASN A 27 -9.54 7.18 -13.24
CA ASN A 27 -9.48 6.86 -11.81
C ASN A 27 -10.35 7.81 -11.00
N ASN A 28 -10.20 9.13 -11.19
CA ASN A 28 -10.98 10.14 -10.48
C ASN A 28 -12.49 10.05 -10.78
N GLU A 29 -12.89 9.75 -12.01
CA GLU A 29 -14.30 9.55 -12.34
C GLU A 29 -14.86 8.28 -11.69
N ASN A 30 -14.07 7.19 -11.63
CA ASN A 30 -14.46 5.99 -10.88
C ASN A 30 -14.58 6.27 -9.38
N ILE A 31 -13.67 7.04 -8.79
CA ILE A 31 -13.73 7.46 -7.38
C ILE A 31 -15.01 8.25 -7.12
N LYS A 32 -15.29 9.27 -7.94
CA LYS A 32 -16.54 10.04 -7.83
C LYS A 32 -17.79 9.17 -7.98
N HIS A 33 -17.75 8.20 -8.89
CA HIS A 33 -18.86 7.27 -9.08
C HIS A 33 -19.09 6.42 -7.83
N VAL A 34 -18.02 5.84 -7.26
CA VAL A 34 -18.07 5.10 -5.99
C VAL A 34 -18.61 6.00 -4.88
N ASP A 35 -18.06 7.21 -4.71
CA ASP A 35 -18.49 8.15 -3.67
C ASP A 35 -19.97 8.53 -3.82
N SER A 36 -20.44 8.72 -5.05
CA SER A 36 -21.84 9.04 -5.32
C SER A 36 -22.81 7.90 -4.97
N GLN A 37 -22.38 6.65 -5.17
CA GLN A 37 -23.13 5.45 -4.79
C GLN A 37 -23.07 5.23 -3.28
N TYR A 38 -21.92 5.53 -2.66
CA TYR A 38 -21.71 5.34 -1.24
C TYR A 38 -22.48 6.34 -0.39
N ASN A 39 -22.53 7.61 -0.81
CA ASN A 39 -23.28 8.65 -0.13
C ASN A 39 -24.77 8.52 -0.42
N ILE A 40 -25.50 8.06 0.60
CA ILE A 40 -26.95 7.95 0.60
C ILE A 40 -27.53 9.28 1.09
N ASP A 41 -28.40 9.88 0.29
CA ASP A 41 -29.15 11.07 0.70
C ASP A 41 -30.20 10.63 1.73
N GLY A 42 -30.27 11.23 2.92
CA GLY A 42 -31.24 10.86 3.96
C GLY A 42 -30.71 11.02 5.38
N TYR A 43 -31.52 10.67 6.37
CA TYR A 43 -31.14 10.71 7.77
C TYR A 43 -30.42 9.42 8.15
N LYS A 44 -29.21 9.55 8.67
CA LYS A 44 -28.48 8.43 9.25
C LYS A 44 -29.02 8.17 10.64
N ILE A 45 -29.22 6.89 10.94
CA ILE A 45 -29.76 6.43 12.22
C ILE A 45 -28.89 5.29 12.77
N LYS A 46 -28.90 5.12 14.08
CA LYS A 46 -28.26 4.01 14.79
C LYS A 46 -29.29 3.14 15.48
N LEU A 47 -28.97 1.85 15.57
CA LEU A 47 -29.62 1.01 16.54
C LEU A 47 -29.01 1.32 17.91
N PRO A 48 -29.83 1.52 18.96
CA PRO A 48 -29.32 1.78 20.30
C PRO A 48 -28.47 0.61 20.79
N GLU A 49 -27.27 0.88 21.32
CA GLU A 49 -26.31 -0.16 21.73
C GLU A 49 -26.95 -1.14 22.74
N SER A 50 -27.68 -0.62 23.72
CA SER A 50 -28.39 -1.42 24.73
C SER A 50 -29.45 -2.36 24.12
N ALA A 51 -30.07 -1.98 23.00
CA ALA A 51 -31.04 -2.81 22.28
C ALA A 51 -30.35 -3.88 21.43
N VAL A 52 -29.24 -3.53 20.77
CA VAL A 52 -28.41 -4.44 19.97
C VAL A 52 -27.79 -5.53 20.86
N GLU A 53 -27.26 -5.16 22.03
CA GLU A 53 -26.71 -6.09 23.01
C GLU A 53 -27.75 -7.09 23.51
N LYS A 54 -28.98 -6.61 23.78
CA LYS A 54 -30.06 -7.45 24.30
C LYS A 54 -30.61 -8.41 23.25
N ASN A 55 -31.00 -7.90 22.08
CA ASN A 55 -31.47 -8.71 20.96
C ASN A 55 -31.43 -7.91 19.64
N PRO A 56 -30.41 -8.11 18.79
CA PRO A 56 -30.21 -7.30 17.59
C PRO A 56 -31.30 -7.53 16.54
N GLU A 57 -31.80 -8.76 16.40
CA GLU A 57 -32.86 -9.08 15.44
C GLU A 57 -34.17 -8.40 15.79
N LEU A 58 -34.52 -8.38 17.09
CA LEU A 58 -35.72 -7.69 17.56
C LEU A 58 -35.56 -6.18 17.41
N ALA A 59 -34.39 -5.61 17.72
CA ALA A 59 -34.11 -4.18 17.57
C ALA A 59 -34.26 -3.72 16.12
N PHE A 60 -33.64 -4.47 15.20
CA PHE A 60 -33.77 -4.26 13.77
C PHE A 60 -35.23 -4.38 13.30
N SER A 61 -35.98 -5.37 13.80
CA SER A 61 -37.38 -5.56 13.42
C SER A 61 -38.30 -4.43 13.89
N ILE A 62 -38.01 -3.82 15.05
CA ILE A 62 -38.74 -2.65 15.56
C ILE A 62 -38.55 -1.49 14.60
N LEU A 63 -37.29 -1.21 14.25
CA LEU A 63 -36.93 -0.15 13.31
C LEU A 63 -37.62 -0.34 11.95
N GLN A 64 -37.57 -1.55 11.39
CA GLN A 64 -38.20 -1.87 10.12
C GLN A 64 -39.72 -1.68 10.15
N LYS A 65 -40.39 -2.15 11.21
CA LYS A 65 -41.86 -2.00 11.36
C LYS A 65 -42.26 -0.54 11.44
N SER A 66 -41.54 0.27 12.21
CA SER A 66 -41.80 1.71 12.32
C SER A 66 -41.56 2.42 11.00
N ALA A 67 -40.50 2.06 10.26
CA ALA A 67 -40.22 2.65 8.94
C ALA A 67 -41.36 2.37 7.94
N ASN A 68 -41.84 1.13 7.91
CA ASN A 68 -42.93 0.70 7.02
C ASN A 68 -44.28 1.32 7.41
N LYS A 69 -44.55 1.51 8.70
CA LYS A 69 -45.77 2.16 9.20
C LYS A 69 -45.85 3.63 8.74
N ASN A 70 -44.70 4.31 8.68
CA ASN A 70 -44.62 5.75 8.38
C ASN A 70 -44.30 6.06 6.90
N ASP A 71 -44.38 5.06 6.00
CA ASP A 71 -44.05 5.16 4.56
C ASP A 71 -42.66 5.78 4.30
N THR A 72 -41.69 5.45 5.16
CA THR A 72 -40.29 5.87 5.00
C THR A 72 -39.47 4.76 4.36
N SER A 73 -38.62 5.11 3.39
CA SER A 73 -37.73 4.12 2.78
C SER A 73 -36.52 3.86 3.67
N PHE A 74 -36.23 2.58 3.88
CA PHE A 74 -35.19 2.11 4.78
C PHE A 74 -34.08 1.39 4.00
N ILE A 75 -32.84 1.77 4.28
CA ILE A 75 -31.63 1.21 3.65
C ILE A 75 -30.65 0.83 4.76
N ASN A 76 -30.22 -0.43 4.78
CA ASN A 76 -29.06 -0.86 5.57
C ASN A 76 -27.87 -1.03 4.61
N ARG A 77 -26.77 -0.31 4.86
CA ARG A 77 -25.52 -0.41 4.12
C ARG A 77 -24.46 -1.10 4.98
N VAL A 78 -23.89 -2.18 4.47
CA VAL A 78 -22.78 -2.90 5.10
C VAL A 78 -21.54 -2.75 4.24
N THR A 79 -20.44 -2.31 4.84
CA THR A 79 -19.14 -2.17 4.18
C THR A 79 -18.19 -3.22 4.75
N GLU A 80 -17.75 -4.15 3.91
CA GLU A 80 -16.88 -5.25 4.28
C GLU A 80 -15.51 -5.10 3.60
N TYR A 81 -14.45 -4.97 4.39
CA TYR A 81 -13.07 -5.01 3.91
C TYR A 81 -12.56 -6.44 3.96
N THR A 82 -12.49 -7.08 2.79
CA THR A 82 -12.27 -8.52 2.66
C THR A 82 -11.23 -8.83 1.58
N VAL A 83 -11.07 -10.12 1.27
CA VAL A 83 -10.17 -10.64 0.23
C VAL A 83 -10.97 -11.32 -0.85
N LYS A 84 -10.51 -11.21 -2.10
CA LYS A 84 -11.17 -11.86 -3.24
C LYS A 84 -11.11 -13.38 -3.08
N ARG A 85 -12.17 -14.08 -3.47
CA ARG A 85 -12.19 -15.55 -3.55
C ARG A 85 -12.28 -15.99 -5.00
N GLU A 86 -11.31 -16.77 -5.47
CA GLU A 86 -11.30 -17.36 -6.81
C GLU A 86 -11.43 -18.88 -6.69
N GLN A 87 -12.46 -19.47 -7.33
CA GLN A 87 -12.73 -20.91 -7.31
C GLN A 87 -12.83 -21.54 -5.90
N GLY A 88 -13.22 -20.73 -4.90
CA GLY A 88 -13.35 -21.16 -3.50
C GLY A 88 -12.06 -21.05 -2.68
N GLU A 89 -10.94 -20.68 -3.30
CA GLU A 89 -9.70 -20.32 -2.60
C GLU A 89 -9.62 -18.81 -2.37
N ILE A 90 -8.94 -18.43 -1.29
CA ILE A 90 -8.74 -17.03 -0.93
C ILE A 90 -7.54 -16.49 -1.71
N ASP A 91 -7.75 -15.44 -2.50
CA ASP A 91 -6.66 -14.66 -3.09
C ASP A 91 -6.11 -13.70 -2.04
N LEU A 92 -5.00 -14.11 -1.44
CA LEU A 92 -4.31 -13.35 -0.40
C LEU A 92 -3.55 -12.15 -0.97
N ALA A 93 -3.45 -11.97 -2.29
CA ALA A 93 -2.72 -10.85 -2.89
C ALA A 93 -3.59 -9.60 -3.12
N SER A 94 -4.92 -9.73 -3.12
CA SER A 94 -5.83 -8.62 -3.41
C SER A 94 -6.87 -8.42 -2.30
N ASP A 95 -6.78 -7.29 -1.62
CA ASP A 95 -7.82 -6.80 -0.74
C ASP A 95 -8.91 -6.10 -1.59
N ILE A 96 -10.16 -6.31 -1.21
CA ILE A 96 -11.35 -5.75 -1.86
C ILE A 96 -12.28 -5.14 -0.82
N ILE A 97 -13.08 -4.18 -1.26
CA ILE A 97 -14.13 -3.55 -0.45
C ILE A 97 -15.45 -4.01 -1.05
N LYS A 98 -16.27 -4.71 -0.27
CA LYS A 98 -17.62 -5.08 -0.68
C LYS A 98 -18.62 -4.18 0.04
N VAL A 99 -19.40 -3.43 -0.74
CA VAL A 99 -20.50 -2.60 -0.22
C VAL A 99 -21.82 -3.28 -0.58
N THR A 100 -22.54 -3.73 0.44
CA THR A 100 -23.84 -4.39 0.28
C THR A 100 -24.94 -3.48 0.79
N TYR A 101 -25.93 -3.21 -0.06
CA TYR A 101 -27.12 -2.44 0.31
C TYR A 101 -28.32 -3.38 0.46
N PHE A 102 -28.94 -3.38 1.62
CA PHE A 102 -30.16 -4.09 1.91
C PHE A 102 -31.33 -3.11 1.89
N ILE A 103 -32.25 -3.31 0.96
CA ILE A 103 -33.33 -2.37 0.67
C ILE A 103 -34.68 -3.08 0.84
N ASP A 104 -35.69 -2.36 1.34
CA ASP A 104 -37.05 -2.89 1.47
C ASP A 104 -37.77 -3.05 0.11
N ASP A 105 -38.72 -3.99 0.04
CA ASP A 105 -39.47 -4.33 -1.18
C ASP A 105 -40.31 -3.13 -1.71
N ASN A 106 -40.66 -2.18 -0.85
CA ASN A 106 -41.47 -1.00 -1.17
C ASN A 106 -40.65 0.30 -1.38
N ALA A 107 -39.33 0.22 -1.37
CA ALA A 107 -38.46 1.39 -1.43
C ALA A 107 -38.65 2.20 -2.73
N LYS A 108 -39.35 3.34 -2.65
CA LYS A 108 -39.48 4.34 -3.72
C LYS A 108 -38.27 5.28 -3.70
N THR A 109 -37.07 4.74 -3.82
CA THR A 109 -35.86 5.52 -3.55
C THR A 109 -35.24 6.07 -4.83
N SER A 110 -35.02 7.38 -4.86
CA SER A 110 -34.14 8.03 -5.85
C SER A 110 -32.74 7.42 -5.83
N PHE A 111 -32.34 6.81 -4.70
CA PHE A 111 -31.10 6.05 -4.53
C PHE A 111 -30.89 4.96 -5.58
N LEU A 112 -31.92 4.17 -5.92
CA LEU A 112 -31.79 3.09 -6.91
C LEU A 112 -31.41 3.60 -8.31
N SER A 113 -31.70 4.87 -8.63
CA SER A 113 -31.31 5.48 -9.90
C SER A 113 -29.79 5.68 -10.05
N LYS A 114 -29.03 5.61 -8.95
CA LYS A 114 -27.56 5.69 -8.93
C LYS A 114 -26.88 4.38 -9.36
N PHE A 115 -27.64 3.31 -9.59
CA PHE A 115 -27.10 1.97 -9.89
C PHE A 115 -27.50 1.49 -11.28
N ASN A 116 -26.63 0.67 -11.87
CA ASN A 116 -26.90 0.01 -13.14
C ASN A 116 -28.07 -0.99 -12.98
N PRO A 117 -29.02 -1.08 -13.92
CA PRO A 117 -30.15 -2.01 -13.85
C PRO A 117 -29.81 -3.48 -13.57
N LYS A 118 -28.59 -3.93 -13.93
CA LYS A 118 -28.09 -5.27 -13.58
C LYS A 118 -27.90 -5.47 -12.08
N VAL A 119 -27.38 -4.45 -11.41
CA VAL A 119 -27.13 -4.45 -9.97
C VAL A 119 -28.43 -4.44 -9.19
N ILE A 120 -29.41 -3.68 -9.68
CA ILE A 120 -30.78 -3.67 -9.16
C ILE A 120 -31.43 -5.06 -9.27
N LYS A 121 -31.05 -5.86 -10.27
CA LYS A 121 -31.50 -7.25 -10.43
C LYS A 121 -30.72 -8.26 -9.58
N GLY A 122 -29.80 -7.80 -8.73
CA GLY A 122 -29.02 -8.62 -7.81
C GLY A 122 -27.69 -9.13 -8.38
N GLU A 123 -27.23 -8.59 -9.51
CA GLU A 123 -25.86 -8.85 -9.98
C GLU A 123 -24.84 -7.96 -9.22
N THR A 124 -23.61 -8.42 -9.07
CA THR A 124 -22.53 -7.61 -8.49
C THR A 124 -21.95 -6.66 -9.53
N GLU A 125 -21.88 -5.37 -9.23
CA GLU A 125 -21.11 -4.42 -10.03
C GLU A 125 -19.64 -4.49 -9.64
N HIS A 126 -18.78 -4.67 -10.63
CA HIS A 126 -17.36 -4.38 -10.49
C HIS A 126 -17.07 -3.05 -11.18
N LEU A 127 -16.71 -2.05 -10.40
CA LEU A 127 -16.35 -0.75 -10.94
C LEU A 127 -14.93 -0.84 -11.52
N PHE A 128 -14.75 -0.32 -12.73
CA PHE A 128 -13.52 -0.52 -13.49
C PHE A 128 -12.31 0.05 -12.74
N ASN A 129 -11.27 -0.76 -12.52
CA ASN A 129 -10.03 -0.35 -11.84
C ASN A 129 -10.20 0.13 -10.38
N SER A 130 -11.33 -0.18 -9.73
CA SER A 130 -11.47 -0.06 -8.28
C SER A 130 -11.54 -1.45 -7.66
N ASN A 131 -11.02 -1.60 -6.45
CA ASN A 131 -11.17 -2.82 -5.66
C ASN A 131 -12.54 -2.85 -4.96
N VAL A 132 -13.54 -2.12 -5.46
CA VAL A 132 -14.85 -1.94 -4.82
C VAL A 132 -15.92 -2.71 -5.59
N PHE A 133 -16.62 -3.57 -4.87
CA PHE A 133 -17.72 -4.37 -5.37
C PHE A 133 -19.01 -3.92 -4.71
N THR A 134 -20.04 -3.71 -5.53
CA THR A 134 -21.33 -3.25 -5.04
C THR A 134 -22.41 -4.28 -5.32
N GLU A 135 -23.23 -4.58 -4.31
CA GLU A 135 -24.36 -5.51 -4.40
C GLU A 135 -25.61 -4.91 -3.75
N ILE A 136 -26.78 -5.12 -4.37
CA ILE A 136 -28.07 -4.77 -3.80
C ILE A 136 -28.83 -6.06 -3.48
N ASN A 137 -29.25 -6.20 -2.23
CA ASN A 137 -30.04 -7.31 -1.72
C ASN A 137 -31.34 -6.85 -1.08
N LYS A 138 -32.29 -7.78 -0.94
CA LYS A 138 -33.52 -7.53 -0.21
C LYS A 138 -33.25 -7.53 1.30
N ILE A 139 -33.94 -6.65 2.02
CA ILE A 139 -33.85 -6.53 3.48
C ILE A 139 -34.08 -7.86 4.22
N LYS A 140 -34.87 -8.77 3.66
CA LYS A 140 -35.13 -10.11 4.20
C LYS A 140 -33.89 -11.03 4.26
N LYS A 141 -32.83 -10.71 3.54
CA LYS A 141 -31.57 -11.47 3.52
C LYS A 141 -30.54 -10.96 4.53
N VAL A 142 -30.84 -9.89 5.26
CA VAL A 142 -29.95 -9.33 6.29
C VAL A 142 -29.62 -10.42 7.32
N THR A 143 -28.32 -10.60 7.60
CA THR A 143 -27.85 -11.49 8.66
C THR A 143 -27.67 -10.73 9.97
N ARG A 144 -27.54 -11.44 11.09
CA ARG A 144 -27.27 -10.80 12.39
C ARG A 144 -25.97 -9.98 12.40
N SER A 145 -24.91 -10.45 11.73
CA SER A 145 -23.65 -9.70 11.58
C SER A 145 -23.88 -8.37 10.83
N ASP A 146 -24.70 -8.38 9.77
CA ASP A 146 -25.07 -7.18 9.00
C ASP A 146 -25.88 -6.18 9.85
N ILE A 147 -26.62 -6.66 10.85
CA ILE A 147 -27.40 -5.81 11.76
C ILE A 147 -26.47 -5.07 12.74
N VAL A 148 -25.47 -5.75 13.27
CA VAL A 148 -24.58 -5.17 14.28
C VAL A 148 -23.67 -4.11 13.67
N THR A 149 -23.16 -4.36 12.47
CA THR A 149 -22.10 -3.52 11.85
C THR A 149 -22.64 -2.51 10.82
N GLY A 150 -23.87 -2.70 10.34
CA GLY A 150 -24.49 -1.89 9.29
C GLY A 150 -24.65 -0.40 9.64
N ASP A 151 -24.62 0.44 8.61
CA ASP A 151 -25.11 1.82 8.64
C ASP A 151 -26.56 1.86 8.18
N TYR A 152 -27.40 2.55 8.93
CA TYR A 152 -28.82 2.65 8.64
C TYR A 152 -29.19 4.04 8.14
N PHE A 153 -29.97 4.08 7.07
CA PHE A 153 -30.42 5.32 6.43
C PHE A 153 -31.93 5.30 6.21
N LEU A 154 -32.54 6.45 6.44
CA LEU A 154 -33.97 6.70 6.20
C LEU A 154 -34.15 7.80 5.18
N GLN A 155 -35.08 7.58 4.25
CA GLN A 155 -35.53 8.56 3.27
C GLN A 155 -37.03 8.80 3.45
N GLY A 156 -37.39 10.03 3.74
CA GLY A 156 -38.76 10.49 3.98
C GLY A 156 -38.77 11.99 4.27
N THR A 157 -39.94 12.57 4.49
CA THR A 157 -40.05 13.95 4.99
C THR A 157 -39.66 14.01 6.47
N ASP A 158 -39.19 15.18 6.93
CA ASP A 158 -38.80 15.39 8.32
C ASP A 158 -39.90 14.98 9.31
N THR A 159 -41.17 15.23 8.95
CA THR A 159 -42.34 14.82 9.75
C THR A 159 -42.47 13.30 9.85
N GLN A 160 -42.31 12.56 8.75
CA GLN A 160 -42.39 11.10 8.75
C GLN A 160 -41.27 10.48 9.60
N ILE A 161 -40.08 11.08 9.55
CA ILE A 161 -38.92 10.60 10.30
C ILE A 161 -39.09 10.87 11.79
N GLN A 162 -39.59 12.05 12.18
CA GLN A 162 -39.91 12.35 13.58
C GLN A 162 -40.96 11.39 14.15
N GLU A 163 -42.04 11.13 13.40
CA GLU A 163 -43.08 10.16 13.79
C GLU A 163 -42.50 8.75 13.95
N MET A 164 -41.62 8.33 13.04
CA MET A 164 -40.93 7.04 13.11
C MET A 164 -40.01 6.94 14.34
N VAL A 165 -39.27 8.00 14.69
CA VAL A 165 -38.40 8.01 15.88
C VAL A 165 -39.23 7.86 17.15
N LEU A 166 -40.35 8.56 17.26
CA LEU A 166 -41.27 8.45 18.41
C LEU A 166 -41.87 7.04 18.52
N ASP A 167 -42.30 6.46 17.39
CA ASP A 167 -42.80 5.09 17.33
C ASP A 167 -41.74 4.09 17.82
N ASN A 168 -40.49 4.24 17.39
CA ASN A 168 -39.39 3.38 17.83
C ASN A 168 -39.13 3.49 19.34
N ILE A 169 -39.07 4.70 19.89
CA ILE A 169 -38.88 4.91 21.33
C ILE A 169 -39.98 4.18 22.13
N SER A 170 -41.24 4.32 21.70
CA SER A 170 -42.35 3.62 22.36
C SER A 170 -42.23 2.09 22.23
N ALA A 171 -41.87 1.58 21.06
CA ALA A 171 -41.74 0.15 20.81
C ALA A 171 -40.57 -0.48 21.57
N TYR A 172 -39.44 0.21 21.71
CA TYR A 172 -38.32 -0.26 22.54
C TYR A 172 -38.69 -0.34 24.02
N LYS A 173 -39.47 0.62 24.52
CA LYS A 173 -39.99 0.56 25.89
C LYS A 173 -40.96 -0.61 26.07
N ASP A 174 -41.92 -0.78 25.17
CA ASP A 174 -43.00 -1.77 25.33
C ASP A 174 -42.52 -3.21 25.07
N GLN A 175 -41.65 -3.42 24.06
CA GLN A 175 -41.24 -4.76 23.63
C GLN A 175 -39.90 -5.20 24.25
N MET A 176 -39.02 -4.26 24.61
CA MET A 176 -37.72 -4.56 25.22
C MET A 176 -37.57 -4.06 26.65
N GLY A 177 -38.48 -3.24 27.17
CA GLY A 177 -38.33 -2.64 28.50
C GLY A 177 -37.15 -1.67 28.59
N LEU A 178 -36.72 -1.09 27.46
CA LEU A 178 -35.59 -0.15 27.38
C LEU A 178 -36.12 1.28 27.27
N THR A 179 -35.53 2.19 28.05
CA THR A 179 -35.80 3.63 27.91
C THR A 179 -34.72 4.22 27.01
N ILE A 180 -35.11 4.68 25.83
CA ILE A 180 -34.22 5.17 24.78
C ILE A 180 -34.59 6.62 24.48
N VAL A 181 -33.61 7.49 24.29
CA VAL A 181 -33.83 8.89 23.89
C VAL A 181 -33.62 9.07 22.38
N ALA A 182 -34.14 10.16 21.81
CA ALA A 182 -34.06 10.40 20.37
C ALA A 182 -32.61 10.55 19.88
N GLU A 183 -31.73 11.11 20.71
CA GLU A 183 -30.31 11.27 20.41
C GLU A 183 -29.56 9.94 20.26
N GLU A 184 -30.07 8.85 20.86
CA GLU A 184 -29.49 7.50 20.69
C GLU A 184 -29.86 6.87 19.34
N LEU A 185 -30.89 7.40 18.67
CA LEU A 185 -31.39 6.88 17.39
C LEU A 185 -30.87 7.69 16.20
N ILE A 186 -30.67 9.00 16.35
CA ILE A 186 -30.20 9.89 15.29
C ILE A 186 -28.68 9.92 15.29
N ASP A 187 -28.06 9.63 14.14
CA ASP A 187 -26.61 9.64 13.99
C ASP A 187 -26.15 10.90 13.26
N ASP A 188 -25.74 11.91 14.02
CA ASP A 188 -25.15 13.13 13.47
C ASP A 188 -23.68 12.95 13.02
N SER A 189 -23.11 11.75 13.14
CA SER A 189 -21.76 11.50 12.64
C SER A 189 -21.72 11.52 11.11
N MET A 190 -20.74 12.25 10.56
CA MET A 190 -20.47 12.21 9.13
C MET A 190 -20.28 10.77 8.67
N THR A 191 -20.86 10.42 7.51
CA THR A 191 -20.51 9.19 6.81
C THR A 191 -19.02 9.25 6.47
N LEU A 192 -18.23 8.40 7.11
CA LEU A 192 -16.82 8.24 6.76
C LEU A 192 -16.71 7.86 5.28
N PRO A 193 -15.86 8.53 4.49
CA PRO A 193 -15.65 8.15 3.09
C PRO A 193 -15.08 6.73 3.01
N ILE A 194 -15.31 6.04 1.88
CA ILE A 194 -14.59 4.79 1.63
C ILE A 194 -13.12 5.15 1.43
N GLU A 195 -12.24 4.61 2.27
CA GLU A 195 -10.81 4.65 1.98
C GLU A 195 -10.50 3.66 0.86
N LEU A 196 -10.45 4.19 -0.36
CA LEU A 196 -10.07 3.41 -1.51
C LEU A 196 -8.62 2.95 -1.37
N ILE A 197 -8.40 1.65 -1.58
CA ILE A 197 -7.07 1.04 -1.51
C ILE A 197 -6.14 1.83 -2.44
N PRO A 198 -4.97 2.30 -1.96
CA PRO A 198 -4.12 3.20 -2.71
C PRO A 198 -3.73 2.58 -4.06
N THR A 199 -4.12 3.27 -5.13
CA THR A 199 -3.73 2.96 -6.51
C THR A 199 -2.39 3.63 -6.83
N LEU A 200 -1.81 3.30 -8.00
CA LEU A 200 -0.61 3.98 -8.52
C LEU A 200 -0.74 5.49 -8.36
N ASP A 201 0.26 6.14 -7.73
CA ASP A 201 0.32 7.60 -7.62
C ASP A 201 0.65 8.21 -8.99
N ILE A 202 -0.37 8.26 -9.84
CA ILE A 202 -0.30 8.78 -11.20
C ILE A 202 0.08 10.26 -11.18
N GLN A 203 -0.30 11.01 -10.13
CA GLN A 203 0.05 12.42 -9.99
C GLN A 203 1.56 12.61 -9.84
N ALA A 204 2.21 11.85 -8.96
CA ALA A 204 3.67 11.89 -8.83
C ALA A 204 4.37 11.53 -10.15
N LEU A 205 3.87 10.53 -10.89
CA LEU A 205 4.40 10.14 -12.20
C LEU A 205 4.24 11.25 -13.24
N LEU A 206 3.08 11.93 -13.28
CA LEU A 206 2.81 13.04 -14.18
C LEU A 206 3.71 14.24 -13.89
N VAL A 207 3.90 14.59 -12.62
CA VAL A 207 4.82 15.65 -12.19
C VAL A 207 6.26 15.32 -12.58
N LEU A 208 6.70 14.09 -12.34
CA LEU A 208 8.04 13.64 -12.73
C LEU A 208 8.24 13.72 -14.25
N GLY A 209 7.26 13.24 -15.02
CA GLY A 209 7.23 13.35 -16.48
C GLY A 209 7.26 14.81 -16.96
N ALA A 210 6.56 15.72 -16.28
CA ALA A 210 6.52 17.16 -16.57
C ALA A 210 7.87 17.83 -16.39
N LEU A 211 8.49 17.61 -15.23
CA LEU A 211 9.83 18.10 -14.96
C LEU A 211 10.83 17.57 -15.99
N PHE A 212 10.71 16.29 -16.36
CA PHE A 212 11.60 15.67 -17.32
C PHE A 212 11.41 16.23 -18.74
N PHE A 213 10.17 16.40 -19.19
CA PHE A 213 9.86 17.02 -20.46
C PHE A 213 10.41 18.44 -20.55
N LEU A 214 10.21 19.26 -19.50
CA LEU A 214 10.75 20.63 -19.45
C LEU A 214 12.28 20.63 -19.53
N CYS A 215 12.94 19.73 -18.79
CA CYS A 215 14.39 19.56 -18.86
C CYS A 215 14.85 19.19 -20.27
N CYS A 216 14.21 18.19 -20.88
CA CYS A 216 14.52 17.77 -22.25
C CYS A 216 14.23 18.86 -23.28
N LEU A 217 13.20 19.67 -23.06
CA LEU A 217 12.85 20.80 -23.91
C LEU A 217 13.96 21.86 -23.87
N VAL A 218 14.44 22.15 -22.65
CA VAL A 218 15.56 23.07 -22.43
C VAL A 218 16.80 22.61 -23.20
N ILE A 219 17.15 21.36 -22.98
CA ILE A 219 18.29 20.68 -23.61
C ILE A 219 18.12 20.66 -25.14
N TYR A 220 16.96 20.28 -25.67
CA TYR A 220 16.70 20.22 -27.11
C TYR A 220 16.91 21.57 -27.78
N SER A 221 16.35 22.62 -27.19
CA SER A 221 16.36 23.93 -27.81
C SER A 221 17.75 24.57 -27.76
N LEU A 222 18.55 24.29 -26.72
CA LEU A 222 19.98 24.61 -26.71
C LEU A 222 20.73 23.92 -27.87
N LEU A 223 20.41 22.65 -28.16
CA LEU A 223 21.04 21.89 -29.23
C LEU A 223 20.69 22.41 -30.64
N ILE A 224 19.46 22.89 -30.84
CA ILE A 224 19.02 23.48 -32.12
C ILE A 224 19.21 25.00 -32.21
N THR A 225 19.84 25.63 -31.21
CA THR A 225 20.01 27.10 -31.15
C THR A 225 20.68 27.66 -32.40
N ARG A 226 21.70 26.99 -32.96
CA ARG A 226 22.36 27.43 -34.20
C ARG A 226 21.38 27.48 -35.38
N ASP A 227 20.59 26.44 -35.56
CA ASP A 227 19.65 26.33 -36.67
C ASP A 227 18.52 27.34 -36.53
N ILE A 228 18.05 27.56 -35.29
CA ILE A 228 17.09 28.64 -34.98
C ILE A 228 17.69 29.98 -35.46
N GLN A 229 18.94 30.29 -35.11
CA GLN A 229 19.56 31.56 -35.50
C GLN A 229 19.78 31.67 -37.02
N ILE A 230 20.18 30.58 -37.70
CA ILE A 230 20.30 30.55 -39.17
C ILE A 230 18.94 30.82 -39.83
N LEU A 231 17.88 30.14 -39.38
CA LEU A 231 16.53 30.33 -39.92
C LEU A 231 16.00 31.75 -39.62
N ARG A 232 16.27 32.29 -38.43
CA ARG A 232 15.91 33.68 -38.09
C ARG A 232 16.63 34.70 -38.98
N MET A 233 17.91 34.49 -39.29
CA MET A 233 18.66 35.34 -40.23
C MET A 233 18.10 35.24 -41.66
N ASN A 234 17.57 34.08 -42.04
CA ASN A 234 16.89 33.86 -43.32
C ASN A 234 15.43 34.36 -43.34
N GLY A 235 14.98 35.07 -42.30
CA GLY A 235 13.66 35.72 -42.27
C GLY A 235 12.51 34.86 -41.71
N TYR A 236 12.75 33.61 -41.30
CA TYR A 236 11.69 32.75 -40.77
C TYR A 236 11.14 33.28 -39.43
N SER A 237 9.82 33.17 -39.24
CA SER A 237 9.18 33.51 -37.97
C SER A 237 9.48 32.46 -36.89
N VAL A 238 9.42 32.82 -35.60
CA VAL A 238 9.61 31.87 -34.49
C VAL A 238 8.58 30.73 -34.55
N LEU A 239 7.37 31.04 -35.01
CA LEU A 239 6.29 30.06 -35.15
C LEU A 239 6.58 29.06 -36.28
N GLU A 240 7.08 29.51 -37.43
CA GLU A 240 7.52 28.62 -38.52
C GLU A 240 8.64 27.67 -38.08
N ILE A 241 9.60 28.19 -37.31
CA ILE A 241 10.69 27.39 -36.73
C ILE A 241 10.13 26.36 -35.75
N ALA A 242 9.23 26.76 -34.85
CA ALA A 242 8.58 25.86 -33.90
C ALA A 242 7.76 24.76 -34.60
N TRP A 243 7.05 25.12 -35.66
CA TRP A 243 6.28 24.19 -36.49
C TRP A 243 7.17 23.13 -37.13
N HIS A 244 8.31 23.54 -37.69
CA HIS A 244 9.23 22.62 -38.36
C HIS A 244 9.90 21.62 -37.39
N TYR A 245 10.23 22.04 -36.17
CA TYR A 245 11.04 21.23 -35.25
C TYR A 245 10.26 20.36 -34.26
N LEU A 246 9.16 20.85 -33.68
CA LEU A 246 8.45 20.18 -32.58
C LEU A 246 6.92 20.21 -32.70
N LEU A 247 6.31 21.35 -33.04
CA LEU A 247 4.85 21.48 -32.95
C LEU A 247 4.12 20.55 -33.93
N ARG A 248 4.67 20.33 -35.13
CA ARG A 248 4.05 19.41 -36.11
C ARG A 248 3.93 17.99 -35.54
N ASP A 249 4.97 17.48 -34.89
CA ASP A 249 4.97 16.10 -34.39
C ASP A 249 4.09 15.97 -33.14
N ILE A 250 4.16 16.93 -32.21
CA ILE A 250 3.30 16.93 -31.01
C ILE A 250 1.81 17.04 -31.40
N ASN A 251 1.47 17.96 -32.31
CA ASN A 251 0.08 18.15 -32.72
C ASN A 251 -0.46 16.98 -33.56
N SER A 252 0.35 16.37 -34.44
CA SER A 252 -0.08 15.19 -35.21
C SER A 252 -0.31 13.98 -34.30
N TRP A 253 0.55 13.77 -33.31
CA TRP A 253 0.35 12.75 -32.28
C TRP A 253 -0.90 13.01 -31.45
N MET A 254 -1.12 14.25 -30.99
CA MET A 254 -2.34 14.59 -30.25
C MET A 254 -3.60 14.36 -31.07
N LEU A 255 -3.60 14.74 -32.35
CA LEU A 255 -4.72 14.48 -33.25
C LEU A 255 -4.98 12.97 -33.38
N ALA A 256 -3.93 12.16 -33.54
CA ALA A 256 -4.05 10.71 -33.58
C ALA A 256 -4.62 10.13 -32.28
N THR A 257 -4.18 10.63 -31.12
CA THR A 257 -4.71 10.22 -29.81
C THR A 257 -6.18 10.59 -29.64
N LEU A 258 -6.58 11.81 -30.01
CA LEU A 258 -7.98 12.25 -29.94
C LEU A 258 -8.87 11.39 -30.84
N LEU A 259 -8.44 11.11 -32.07
CA LEU A 259 -9.15 10.21 -32.97
C LEU A 259 -9.24 8.78 -32.41
N PHE A 260 -8.16 8.28 -31.83
CA PHE A 260 -8.15 6.97 -31.17
C PHE A 260 -9.13 6.90 -30.01
N LEU A 261 -9.18 7.92 -29.14
CA LEU A 261 -10.12 7.96 -28.02
C LEU A 261 -11.58 8.03 -28.48
N LEU A 262 -11.86 8.81 -29.52
CA LEU A 262 -13.19 8.85 -30.15
C LEU A 262 -13.59 7.48 -30.70
N LEU A 263 -12.69 6.80 -31.42
CA LEU A 263 -12.91 5.44 -31.92
C LEU A 263 -13.12 4.44 -30.77
N ALA A 264 -12.30 4.52 -29.72
CA ALA A 264 -12.40 3.67 -28.54
C ALA A 264 -13.76 3.83 -27.84
N LYS A 265 -14.30 5.05 -27.74
CA LYS A 265 -15.64 5.30 -27.17
C LYS A 265 -16.76 4.69 -28.02
N VAL A 266 -16.61 4.69 -29.35
CA VAL A 266 -17.59 4.06 -30.26
C VAL A 266 -17.56 2.53 -30.13
N ILE A 267 -16.36 1.93 -30.06
CA ILE A 267 -16.18 0.47 -29.96
C ILE A 267 -16.53 -0.06 -28.56
N PHE A 268 -16.18 0.70 -27.52
CA PHE A 268 -16.39 0.36 -26.11
C PHE A 268 -17.26 1.41 -25.44
N PRO A 269 -18.61 1.32 -25.53
CA PRO A 269 -19.52 2.30 -24.94
C PRO A 269 -19.33 2.51 -23.44
N THR A 270 -18.83 1.49 -22.73
CA THR A 270 -18.50 1.49 -21.29
C THR A 270 -17.22 2.26 -20.95
N PHE A 271 -16.41 2.66 -21.93
CA PHE A 271 -15.25 3.50 -21.70
C PHE A 271 -15.70 4.89 -21.23
N LEU A 272 -15.29 5.31 -20.02
CA LEU A 272 -15.70 6.57 -19.38
C LEU A 272 -14.98 7.78 -19.98
N MET A 273 -15.13 7.99 -21.29
CA MET A 273 -14.68 9.20 -21.95
C MET A 273 -15.75 10.29 -21.82
N ASN A 274 -15.43 11.36 -21.08
CA ASN A 274 -16.26 12.56 -20.99
C ASN A 274 -15.63 13.71 -21.80
N ILE A 275 -16.44 14.70 -22.19
CA ILE A 275 -16.02 15.95 -22.83
C ILE A 275 -14.94 16.66 -21.99
N GLN A 276 -15.00 16.56 -20.66
CA GLN A 276 -13.99 17.13 -19.76
C GLN A 276 -12.57 16.59 -20.04
N LEU A 277 -12.41 15.28 -20.28
CA LEU A 277 -11.11 14.70 -20.64
C LEU A 277 -10.57 15.27 -21.95
N LEU A 278 -11.44 15.40 -22.97
CA LEU A 278 -11.05 15.98 -24.26
C LEU A 278 -10.60 17.43 -24.10
N ILE A 279 -11.32 18.22 -23.30
CA ILE A 279 -10.94 19.61 -22.99
C ILE A 279 -9.58 19.65 -22.28
N MET A 280 -9.35 18.79 -21.28
CA MET A 280 -8.08 18.72 -20.57
C MET A 280 -6.90 18.39 -21.50
N LEU A 281 -7.07 17.45 -22.42
CA LEU A 281 -6.03 17.09 -23.40
C LEU A 281 -5.74 18.24 -24.39
N ILE A 282 -6.78 18.94 -24.86
CA ILE A 282 -6.63 20.12 -25.71
C ILE A 282 -5.89 21.24 -24.96
N LEU A 283 -6.26 21.51 -23.70
CA LEU A 283 -5.61 22.50 -22.86
C LEU A 283 -4.15 22.15 -22.56
N LEU A 284 -3.84 20.89 -22.25
CA LEU A 284 -2.46 20.43 -22.08
C LEU A 284 -1.63 20.71 -23.35
N THR A 285 -2.17 20.36 -24.51
CA THR A 285 -1.48 20.56 -25.79
C THR A 285 -1.26 22.03 -26.08
N ALA A 286 -2.26 22.88 -25.84
CA ALA A 286 -2.15 24.32 -25.99
C ALA A 286 -1.08 24.90 -25.05
N LEU A 287 -1.05 24.45 -23.79
CA LEU A 287 -0.05 24.86 -22.80
C LEU A 287 1.36 24.45 -23.23
N LEU A 288 1.56 23.21 -23.68
CA LEU A 288 2.87 22.74 -24.15
C LEU A 288 3.34 23.51 -25.38
N ASN A 289 2.45 23.78 -26.35
CA ASN A 289 2.75 24.59 -27.52
C ASN A 289 3.15 26.02 -27.12
N LEU A 290 2.47 26.61 -26.14
CA LEU A 290 2.81 27.93 -25.59
C LEU A 290 4.20 27.92 -24.94
N ILE A 291 4.51 26.90 -24.11
CA ILE A 291 5.81 26.74 -23.47
C ILE A 291 6.92 26.63 -24.54
N ILE A 292 6.73 25.77 -25.55
CA ILE A 292 7.67 25.61 -26.67
C ILE A 292 7.89 26.96 -27.38
N PHE A 293 6.81 27.68 -27.68
CA PHE A 293 6.89 28.97 -28.36
C PHE A 293 7.64 30.01 -27.53
N ILE A 294 7.32 30.17 -26.24
CA ILE A 294 8.00 31.10 -25.33
C ILE A 294 9.50 30.75 -25.26
N MET A 295 9.81 29.47 -25.12
CA MET A 295 11.18 29.01 -24.99
C MET A 295 12.00 29.28 -26.26
N LEU A 296 11.45 29.00 -27.44
CA LEU A 296 12.10 29.29 -28.72
C LEU A 296 12.20 30.79 -28.99
N LYS A 297 11.20 31.57 -28.56
CA LYS A 297 11.25 33.04 -28.62
C LYS A 297 12.39 33.58 -27.77
N PHE A 298 12.56 33.08 -26.55
CA PHE A 298 13.70 33.44 -25.68
C PHE A 298 15.05 33.10 -26.34
N ILE A 299 15.22 31.88 -26.85
CA ILE A 299 16.46 31.48 -27.53
C ILE A 299 16.73 32.31 -28.78
N SER A 300 15.70 32.68 -29.53
CA SER A 300 15.85 33.54 -30.71
C SER A 300 16.37 34.95 -30.39
N HIS A 301 16.21 35.42 -29.15
CA HIS A 301 16.76 36.70 -28.69
C HIS A 301 18.23 36.61 -28.26
N LEU A 302 18.78 35.40 -28.10
CA LEU A 302 20.22 35.24 -27.85
C LEU A 302 21.01 35.70 -29.08
N SER A 303 22.13 36.37 -28.87
CA SER A 303 22.87 37.01 -29.97
C SER A 303 23.34 35.98 -31.02
N ALA A 304 22.97 36.19 -32.29
CA ALA A 304 23.40 35.35 -33.42
C ALA A 304 24.93 35.24 -33.53
N LYS A 305 25.66 36.31 -33.19
CA LYS A 305 27.14 36.35 -33.18
C LYS A 305 27.75 35.33 -32.20
N ASN A 306 27.13 35.10 -31.04
CA ASN A 306 27.61 34.11 -30.06
C ASN A 306 27.20 32.69 -30.47
N ALA A 307 26.02 32.52 -31.06
CA ALA A 307 25.53 31.21 -31.53
C ALA A 307 26.31 30.68 -32.76
N LEU A 308 26.75 31.56 -33.66
CA LEU A 308 27.46 31.19 -34.89
C LEU A 308 28.96 30.93 -34.68
N ASN A 309 29.57 31.53 -33.65
CA ASN A 309 31.02 31.46 -33.40
C ASN A 309 31.49 30.25 -32.56
N TYR A 310 30.65 29.23 -32.34
CA TYR A 310 30.98 27.99 -31.60
C TYR A 310 31.53 28.18 -30.17
N LYS A 311 31.54 29.38 -29.61
CA LYS A 311 32.05 29.62 -28.26
C LYS A 311 30.93 29.39 -27.23
N ASN A 312 31.14 28.37 -26.41
CA ASN A 312 30.64 28.15 -25.04
C ASN A 312 29.38 27.31 -24.80
N TYR A 313 28.44 27.14 -25.73
CA TYR A 313 27.19 26.43 -25.39
C TYR A 313 27.33 24.92 -25.14
N ASP A 314 28.28 24.22 -25.78
CA ASP A 314 28.49 22.77 -25.54
C ASP A 314 28.97 22.46 -24.11
N LYS A 315 29.68 23.42 -23.48
CA LYS A 315 30.14 23.32 -22.10
C LYS A 315 28.96 23.43 -21.14
N ASP A 316 28.14 24.46 -21.32
CA ASP A 316 26.98 24.72 -20.46
C ASP A 316 25.92 23.63 -20.65
N PHE A 317 25.72 23.17 -21.89
CA PHE A 317 24.88 22.03 -22.23
C PHE A 317 25.28 20.76 -21.46
N PHE A 318 26.58 20.45 -21.40
CA PHE A 318 27.07 19.31 -20.61
C PHE A 318 26.78 19.49 -19.12
N TYR A 319 27.12 20.63 -18.50
CA TYR A 319 26.93 20.81 -17.06
C TYR A 319 25.45 20.85 -16.65
N ILE A 320 24.59 21.50 -17.43
CA ILE A 320 23.14 21.54 -17.19
C ILE A 320 22.55 20.13 -17.29
N THR A 321 22.88 19.38 -18.35
CA THR A 321 22.41 18.00 -18.51
C THR A 321 22.92 17.11 -17.38
N TYR A 322 24.16 17.31 -16.93
CA TYR A 322 24.75 16.57 -15.83
C TYR A 322 24.07 16.87 -14.48
N ALA A 323 23.74 18.12 -14.19
CA ALA A 323 23.00 18.50 -12.99
C ALA A 323 21.59 17.91 -12.97
N ILE A 324 20.88 17.96 -14.11
CA ILE A 324 19.58 17.33 -14.28
C ILE A 324 19.68 15.81 -14.05
N LYS A 325 20.72 15.16 -14.60
CA LYS A 325 20.97 13.73 -14.38
C LYS A 325 21.11 13.38 -12.90
N ILE A 326 21.86 14.18 -12.14
CA ILE A 326 22.04 13.97 -10.70
C ILE A 326 20.67 13.99 -9.99
N PHE A 327 19.81 14.96 -10.31
CA PHE A 327 18.47 15.04 -9.74
C PHE A 327 17.63 13.80 -10.05
N PHE A 328 17.57 13.36 -11.31
CA PHE A 328 16.77 12.18 -11.69
C PHE A 328 17.33 10.86 -11.15
N LEU A 329 18.66 10.71 -11.09
CA LEU A 329 19.29 9.55 -10.46
C LEU A 329 18.91 9.44 -8.98
N PHE A 330 18.86 10.56 -8.27
CA PHE A 330 18.41 10.59 -6.89
C PHE A 330 16.96 10.08 -6.75
N THR A 331 16.04 10.55 -7.61
CA THR A 331 14.64 10.09 -7.63
C THR A 331 14.49 8.60 -7.97
N VAL A 332 15.35 8.05 -8.84
CA VAL A 332 15.36 6.61 -9.12
C VAL A 332 15.83 5.80 -7.90
N ILE A 333 16.87 6.26 -7.22
CA ILE A 333 17.38 5.58 -6.02
C ILE A 333 16.31 5.53 -4.93
N THR A 334 15.60 6.64 -4.69
CA THR A 334 14.53 6.68 -3.68
C THR A 334 13.34 5.79 -4.05
N SER A 335 12.95 5.73 -5.33
CA SER A 335 11.87 4.85 -5.81
C SER A 335 12.23 3.36 -5.85
N LEU A 336 13.51 3.00 -6.05
CA LEU A 336 13.98 1.62 -6.01
C LEU A 336 14.14 1.05 -4.60
N SER A 337 14.32 1.91 -3.60
CA SER A 337 14.61 1.47 -2.23
C SER A 337 13.55 0.50 -1.67
N PRO A 338 12.22 0.75 -1.78
CA PRO A 338 11.21 -0.19 -1.29
C PRO A 338 11.30 -1.55 -2.00
N LEU A 339 11.55 -1.56 -3.31
CA LEU A 339 11.66 -2.79 -4.10
C LEU A 339 12.90 -3.61 -3.71
N ALA A 340 14.01 -2.94 -3.39
CA ALA A 340 15.22 -3.58 -2.86
C ALA A 340 15.00 -4.19 -1.48
N GLU A 341 14.17 -3.58 -0.63
CA GLU A 341 13.78 -4.14 0.66
C GLU A 341 12.91 -5.39 0.51
N LEU A 342 11.90 -5.35 -0.37
CA LEU A 342 11.08 -6.52 -0.70
C LEU A 342 11.94 -7.68 -1.24
N LEU A 343 12.94 -7.38 -2.08
CA LEU A 343 13.90 -8.38 -2.57
C LEU A 343 14.79 -8.95 -1.44
N LYS A 344 15.24 -8.10 -0.52
CA LYS A 344 16.02 -8.54 0.66
C LYS A 344 15.17 -9.47 1.56
N ASP A 345 13.93 -9.10 1.83
CA ASP A 345 13.05 -9.87 2.71
C ASP A 345 12.62 -11.19 2.06
N SER A 346 12.34 -11.20 0.76
CA SER A 346 12.09 -12.42 -0.01
C SER A 346 13.32 -13.34 -0.09
N TRP A 347 14.52 -12.78 -0.29
CA TRP A 347 15.76 -13.57 -0.26
C TRP A 347 16.03 -14.17 1.12
N ARG A 348 15.85 -13.39 2.19
CA ARG A 348 15.98 -13.85 3.57
C ARG A 348 15.01 -14.99 3.86
N TYR A 349 13.76 -14.87 3.39
CA TYR A 349 12.78 -15.95 3.47
C TYR A 349 13.27 -17.21 2.74
N ALA A 350 13.59 -17.12 1.44
CA ALA A 350 14.05 -18.25 0.64
C ALA A 350 15.27 -18.97 1.27
N SER A 351 16.20 -18.20 1.81
CA SER A 351 17.39 -18.71 2.48
C SER A 351 17.07 -19.47 3.77
N SER A 352 16.08 -19.01 4.54
CA SER A 352 15.67 -19.64 5.81
C SER A 352 14.84 -20.92 5.66
N VAL A 353 14.16 -21.10 4.51
CA VAL A 353 13.43 -22.33 4.16
C VAL A 353 14.39 -23.46 3.77
N SER A 354 15.59 -23.13 3.27
CA SER A 354 16.56 -24.11 2.75
C SER A 354 17.32 -24.92 3.82
N GLN A 355 17.18 -24.60 5.12
CA GLN A 355 17.90 -25.27 6.21
C GLN A 355 16.99 -26.18 7.09
N GLN A 356 17.02 -27.48 6.75
CA GLN A 356 16.74 -28.72 7.54
C GLN A 356 15.47 -28.90 8.40
N LYS A 357 14.94 -30.16 8.34
CA LYS A 357 13.88 -30.87 9.11
C LYS A 357 12.55 -30.11 9.28
N VAL A 358 11.42 -30.81 9.14
CA VAL A 358 10.07 -30.24 9.36
C VAL A 358 10.05 -29.56 10.74
N PRO A 359 10.08 -28.22 10.80
CA PRO A 359 10.32 -27.53 12.06
C PRO A 359 9.03 -27.53 12.89
N GLU A 360 9.14 -27.45 14.22
CA GLU A 360 7.98 -27.57 15.14
C GLU A 360 6.90 -26.50 14.86
N ASN A 361 7.31 -25.36 14.32
CA ASN A 361 6.44 -24.30 13.79
C ASN A 361 5.59 -24.71 12.57
N ALA A 362 5.98 -25.73 11.78
CA ALA A 362 5.19 -26.23 10.65
C ALA A 362 3.92 -26.99 11.10
N LYS A 363 3.85 -27.36 12.39
CA LYS A 363 2.67 -27.96 13.03
C LYS A 363 1.81 -26.94 13.78
N VAL A 364 2.13 -25.65 13.64
CA VAL A 364 1.42 -24.54 14.26
C VAL A 364 0.88 -23.63 13.18
N GLY A 365 -0.37 -23.21 13.35
CA GLY A 365 -1.06 -22.26 12.51
C GLY A 365 -1.35 -20.98 13.28
N ILE A 366 -1.64 -19.93 12.54
CA ILE A 366 -2.13 -18.65 13.06
C ILE A 366 -3.30 -18.19 12.19
N PHE A 367 -4.21 -17.39 12.74
CA PHE A 367 -5.16 -16.65 11.92
C PHE A 367 -4.41 -15.55 11.17
N TYR A 368 -4.40 -15.63 9.84
CA TYR A 368 -3.75 -14.63 9.01
C TYR A 368 -4.27 -14.68 7.56
N PRO A 369 -4.47 -13.54 6.90
CA PRO A 369 -4.45 -12.17 7.46
C PRO A 369 -5.64 -11.95 8.40
N LEU A 370 -5.45 -11.05 9.37
CA LEU A 370 -6.59 -10.46 10.08
C LEU A 370 -7.17 -9.38 9.15
N LEU A 371 -8.44 -9.50 8.80
CA LEU A 371 -9.14 -8.50 8.00
C LEU A 371 -9.98 -7.62 8.91
N ILE A 372 -10.19 -6.38 8.45
CA ILE A 372 -11.10 -5.43 9.12
C ILE A 372 -12.54 -5.97 9.07
N GLY A 373 -12.91 -6.72 8.03
CA GLY A 373 -14.27 -7.24 7.88
C GLY A 373 -15.27 -6.07 7.84
N LYS A 374 -16.38 -6.21 8.57
CA LYS A 374 -17.41 -5.19 8.70
C LYS A 374 -17.19 -4.23 9.88
N ASP A 375 -16.16 -4.45 10.69
CA ASP A 375 -15.92 -3.73 11.96
C ASP A 375 -15.13 -2.43 11.81
N ASN A 376 -15.21 -1.79 10.64
CA ASN A 376 -14.44 -0.58 10.36
C ASN A 376 -14.72 0.56 11.36
N LYS A 377 -15.97 0.66 11.85
CA LYS A 377 -16.35 1.65 12.86
C LYS A 377 -15.63 1.43 14.18
N ASP A 378 -15.60 0.18 14.66
CA ASP A 378 -14.99 -0.18 15.93
C ASP A 378 -13.48 0.04 15.89
N ILE A 379 -12.84 -0.28 14.76
CA ILE A 379 -11.42 0.00 14.56
C ILE A 379 -11.13 1.51 14.52
N THR A 380 -11.98 2.30 13.86
CA THR A 380 -11.77 3.75 13.70
C THR A 380 -11.95 4.52 15.01
N TYR A 381 -12.98 4.18 15.79
CA TYR A 381 -13.35 4.94 16.99
C TYR A 381 -12.88 4.30 18.30
N ASN A 382 -12.72 2.97 18.35
CA ASN A 382 -12.39 2.26 19.58
C ASN A 382 -11.54 0.99 19.34
N THR A 383 -10.37 1.18 18.71
CA THR A 383 -9.48 0.09 18.27
C THR A 383 -9.12 -0.88 19.39
N ASN A 384 -8.94 -0.39 20.62
CA ASN A 384 -8.56 -1.23 21.76
C ASN A 384 -9.70 -2.20 22.13
N VAL A 385 -10.94 -1.70 22.19
CA VAL A 385 -12.11 -2.54 22.51
C VAL A 385 -12.35 -3.59 21.42
N PHE A 386 -12.13 -3.26 20.15
CA PHE A 386 -12.17 -4.24 19.07
C PHE A 386 -11.20 -5.40 19.33
N PHE A 387 -9.93 -5.10 19.60
CA PHE A 387 -8.91 -6.12 19.83
C PHE A 387 -9.12 -6.92 21.14
N GLU A 388 -9.65 -6.29 22.18
CA GLU A 388 -10.04 -6.97 23.42
C GLU A 388 -11.19 -7.96 23.19
N ASN A 389 -12.26 -7.53 22.50
CA ASN A 389 -13.38 -8.39 22.15
C ASN A 389 -12.96 -9.52 21.22
N LEU A 390 -12.15 -9.22 20.19
CA LEU A 390 -11.56 -10.22 19.30
C LEU A 390 -10.75 -11.25 20.09
N SER A 391 -9.96 -10.82 21.07
CA SER A 391 -9.14 -11.70 21.90
C SER A 391 -10.00 -12.62 22.78
N ARG A 392 -11.06 -12.08 23.38
CA ARG A 392 -12.04 -12.85 24.17
C ARG A 392 -12.72 -13.93 23.33
N SER A 393 -13.17 -13.58 22.13
CA SER A 393 -13.84 -14.52 21.22
C SER A 393 -12.87 -15.54 20.61
N ALA A 394 -11.64 -15.12 20.29
CA ALA A 394 -10.62 -16.00 19.73
C ALA A 394 -10.24 -17.15 20.67
N ASP A 395 -10.14 -16.91 21.98
CA ASP A 395 -9.87 -17.97 22.94
C ASP A 395 -11.00 -19.01 22.98
N ARG A 396 -12.26 -18.57 22.97
CA ARG A 396 -13.44 -19.44 22.89
C ARG A 396 -13.49 -20.26 21.60
N ILE A 397 -13.06 -19.67 20.49
CA ILE A 397 -13.01 -20.33 19.18
C ILE A 397 -11.99 -21.46 19.20
N VAL A 398 -10.75 -21.20 19.64
CA VAL A 398 -9.66 -22.16 19.50
C VAL A 398 -9.68 -23.21 20.63
N GLY A 399 -10.13 -22.84 21.83
CA GLY A 399 -10.17 -23.70 23.01
C GLY A 399 -8.83 -24.38 23.29
N ASP A 400 -8.86 -25.65 23.71
CA ASP A 400 -7.66 -26.44 24.04
C ASP A 400 -6.65 -26.65 22.90
N ARG A 401 -6.99 -26.25 21.67
CA ARG A 401 -6.08 -26.33 20.51
C ARG A 401 -5.13 -25.14 20.46
N GLY A 402 -5.47 -24.07 21.18
CA GLY A 402 -4.77 -22.81 21.23
C GLY A 402 -3.73 -22.78 22.34
N PHE A 403 -2.72 -21.93 22.17
CA PHE A 403 -1.84 -21.51 23.24
C PHE A 403 -1.29 -20.13 22.94
N ILE A 404 -0.93 -19.38 23.98
CA ILE A 404 -0.49 -17.98 23.88
C ILE A 404 0.98 -17.89 24.24
N ILE A 405 1.75 -17.19 23.40
CA ILE A 405 3.12 -16.79 23.67
C ILE A 405 3.40 -15.40 23.11
N ASP A 406 3.52 -14.41 23.99
CA ASP A 406 3.91 -13.04 23.64
C ASP A 406 5.35 -12.76 24.08
N ILE A 407 6.18 -12.36 23.12
CA ILE A 407 7.59 -11.98 23.33
C ILE A 407 7.84 -10.51 23.02
N SER A 408 6.80 -9.70 22.78
CA SER A 408 6.93 -8.30 22.38
C SER A 408 7.73 -7.49 23.40
N SER A 409 7.37 -7.56 24.69
CA SER A 409 8.09 -6.88 25.76
C SER A 409 9.54 -7.32 25.85
N TYR A 410 9.82 -8.63 25.70
CA TYR A 410 11.17 -9.17 25.71
C TYR A 410 12.08 -8.63 24.58
N GLU A 411 11.53 -8.34 23.40
CA GLU A 411 12.32 -7.83 22.26
C GLU A 411 12.45 -6.30 22.22
N GLN A 412 11.50 -5.56 22.80
CA GLN A 412 11.39 -4.11 22.62
C GLN A 412 12.05 -3.27 23.71
N THR A 413 12.15 -3.79 24.93
CA THR A 413 12.75 -3.05 26.05
C THR A 413 14.16 -3.54 26.34
N ASP A 414 15.00 -2.68 26.89
CA ASP A 414 16.27 -3.07 27.50
C ASP A 414 16.21 -3.16 29.02
N SER A 415 15.13 -2.67 29.63
CA SER A 415 14.87 -2.77 31.06
C SER A 415 14.76 -4.23 31.49
N PHE A 416 15.54 -4.61 32.50
CA PHE A 416 15.55 -5.98 33.02
C PHE A 416 14.16 -6.43 33.50
N PHE A 417 13.43 -5.56 34.20
CA PHE A 417 12.13 -5.90 34.76
C PHE A 417 11.04 -5.95 33.69
N ASP A 418 11.19 -5.24 32.58
CA ASP A 418 10.17 -5.24 31.52
C ASP A 418 10.45 -6.32 30.45
N LYS A 419 11.62 -6.97 30.50
CA LYS A 419 12.00 -8.12 29.64
C LYS A 419 11.30 -9.42 30.08
N VAL A 420 9.98 -9.45 29.93
CA VAL A 420 9.13 -10.59 30.29
C VAL A 420 8.58 -11.29 29.05
N ILE A 421 8.48 -12.61 29.11
CA ILE A 421 7.71 -13.42 28.16
C ILE A 421 6.36 -13.75 28.78
N LYS A 422 5.26 -13.46 28.09
CA LYS A 422 3.92 -13.77 28.60
C LYS A 422 3.41 -15.04 27.93
N VAL A 423 2.90 -15.98 28.71
CA VAL A 423 2.38 -17.26 28.20
C VAL A 423 1.09 -17.63 28.91
N ASP A 424 0.26 -18.46 28.28
CA ASP A 424 -0.90 -19.04 28.95
C ASP A 424 -0.58 -20.41 29.59
N ASN A 425 -1.57 -20.94 30.31
CA ASN A 425 -1.48 -22.25 30.93
C ASN A 425 -1.34 -23.39 29.88
N SER A 426 -1.93 -23.25 28.70
CA SER A 426 -1.84 -24.25 27.63
C SER A 426 -0.42 -24.37 27.10
N TYR A 427 0.29 -23.24 26.90
CA TYR A 427 1.70 -23.23 26.55
C TYR A 427 2.55 -23.88 27.64
N LEU A 428 2.30 -23.53 28.91
CA LEU A 428 3.05 -24.06 30.05
C LEU A 428 2.93 -25.59 30.14
N LYS A 429 1.72 -26.15 30.08
CA LYS A 429 1.49 -27.61 30.09
C LYS A 429 2.22 -28.34 28.96
N LYS A 430 2.37 -27.68 27.80
CA LYS A 430 3.02 -28.24 26.62
C LYS A 430 4.55 -28.21 26.73
N HIS A 431 5.11 -27.10 27.22
CA HIS A 431 6.55 -26.82 27.11
C HIS A 431 7.33 -26.78 28.43
N ILE A 432 6.69 -26.45 29.56
CA ILE A 432 7.35 -26.32 30.88
C ILE A 432 6.59 -27.18 31.91
N LYS A 433 6.99 -28.45 32.05
CA LYS A 433 6.27 -29.43 32.88
C LYS A 433 6.79 -29.54 34.32
N VAL A 434 8.05 -29.17 34.53
CA VAL A 434 8.76 -29.39 35.79
C VAL A 434 9.51 -28.13 36.23
N ASP A 435 9.67 -27.97 37.53
CA ASP A 435 10.48 -26.91 38.15
C ASP A 435 11.98 -27.26 38.11
N TYR A 436 12.82 -26.38 38.65
CA TYR A 436 14.28 -26.61 38.74
C TYR A 436 14.67 -27.84 39.59
N GLN A 437 13.78 -28.35 40.45
CA GLN A 437 13.96 -29.57 41.26
C GLN A 437 13.34 -30.80 40.61
N ASN A 438 12.92 -30.72 39.35
CA ASN A 438 12.25 -31.78 38.59
C ASN A 438 10.89 -32.21 39.17
N LYS A 439 10.24 -31.35 39.96
CA LYS A 439 8.87 -31.55 40.45
C LYS A 439 7.87 -30.97 39.47
N LYS A 440 6.72 -31.64 39.32
CA LYS A 440 5.66 -31.18 38.42
C LYS A 440 5.13 -29.81 38.87
N ILE A 441 5.08 -28.87 37.93
CA ILE A 441 4.56 -27.52 38.19
C ILE A 441 3.04 -27.60 38.44
N LYS A 442 2.59 -26.99 39.55
CA LYS A 442 1.18 -26.73 39.81
C LYS A 442 0.88 -25.28 39.44
N THR A 443 -0.15 -25.07 38.64
CA THR A 443 -0.54 -23.75 38.12
C THR A 443 -1.65 -23.10 38.94
N GLU A 444 -1.99 -23.66 40.10
CA GLU A 444 -2.99 -23.12 41.02
C GLU A 444 -2.39 -21.94 41.79
N THR A 445 -2.86 -20.73 41.49
CA THR A 445 -2.60 -19.51 42.26
C THR A 445 -3.77 -19.18 43.15
N LYS A 446 -3.55 -18.43 44.24
CA LYS A 446 -4.66 -17.84 44.99
C LYS A 446 -5.36 -16.76 44.15
N ASP A 447 -6.62 -16.50 44.45
CA ASP A 447 -7.36 -15.39 43.83
C ASP A 447 -6.59 -14.08 44.03
N GLY A 448 -6.42 -13.33 42.93
CA GLY A 448 -5.63 -12.08 42.92
C GLY A 448 -4.12 -12.20 42.67
N GLU A 449 -3.49 -13.38 42.80
CA GLU A 449 -2.02 -13.52 42.63
C GLU A 449 -1.60 -13.93 41.21
N THR A 450 -0.68 -13.21 40.57
CA THR A 450 -0.13 -13.55 39.24
C THR A 450 1.05 -14.52 39.36
N LEU A 451 1.08 -15.56 38.52
CA LEU A 451 2.14 -16.56 38.51
C LEU A 451 3.30 -16.11 37.62
N PHE A 452 4.50 -16.04 38.20
CA PHE A 452 5.75 -15.78 37.49
C PHE A 452 6.67 -16.99 37.56
N LEU A 453 7.22 -17.43 36.43
CA LEU A 453 8.36 -18.33 36.40
C LEU A 453 9.64 -17.51 36.28
N ILE A 454 10.59 -17.78 37.16
CA ILE A 454 11.87 -17.07 37.19
C ILE A 454 13.02 -18.07 37.00
N SER A 455 14.05 -17.63 36.30
CA SER A 455 15.31 -18.36 36.16
C SER A 455 15.96 -18.63 37.52
N GLU A 456 16.65 -19.77 37.62
CA GLU A 456 17.42 -20.17 38.81
C GLU A 456 18.43 -19.09 39.22
N LYS A 457 19.03 -18.38 38.26
CA LYS A 457 19.94 -17.23 38.48
C LYS A 457 19.32 -16.09 39.27
N LEU A 458 17.99 -15.96 39.25
CA LEU A 458 17.26 -14.86 39.86
C LEU A 458 16.60 -15.25 41.20
N LYS A 459 16.87 -16.45 41.71
CA LYS A 459 16.31 -16.95 42.97
C LYS A 459 16.54 -15.98 44.14
N ASP A 460 17.70 -15.33 44.20
CA ASP A 460 18.05 -14.42 45.29
C ASP A 460 17.50 -12.99 45.08
N ARG A 461 17.09 -12.66 43.86
CA ARG A 461 16.48 -11.36 43.49
C ARG A 461 14.95 -11.37 43.51
N ARG A 462 14.33 -12.42 44.05
CA ARG A 462 12.87 -12.57 44.12
C ARG A 462 12.16 -11.43 44.81
N GLN A 463 12.72 -10.93 45.91
CA GLN A 463 12.11 -9.85 46.67
C GLN A 463 12.16 -8.53 45.88
N GLU A 464 13.28 -8.25 45.23
CA GLU A 464 13.44 -7.09 44.35
C GLU A 464 12.43 -7.09 43.20
N ILE A 465 12.23 -8.24 42.56
CA ILE A 465 11.21 -8.42 41.50
C ILE A 465 9.81 -8.19 42.07
N ARG A 466 9.49 -8.80 43.22
CA ARG A 466 8.19 -8.63 43.88
C ARG A 466 7.90 -7.17 44.21
N ASP A 467 8.87 -6.46 44.76
CA ASP A 467 8.71 -5.06 45.16
C ASP A 467 8.51 -4.16 43.94
N TYR A 468 9.24 -4.41 42.84
CA TYR A 468 9.06 -3.68 41.58
C TYR A 468 7.63 -3.80 41.03
N TYR A 469 7.11 -5.02 40.90
CA TYR A 469 5.77 -5.23 40.34
C TYR A 469 4.64 -4.78 41.26
N LYS A 470 4.85 -4.88 42.57
CA LYS A 470 3.88 -4.35 43.54
C LYS A 470 3.81 -2.83 43.49
N VAL A 471 4.96 -2.13 43.42
CA VAL A 471 4.98 -0.66 43.41
C VAL A 471 4.51 -0.08 42.08
N ASN A 472 4.93 -0.67 40.96
CA ASN A 472 4.68 -0.08 39.63
C ASN A 472 3.39 -0.56 38.97
N TYR A 473 2.87 -1.73 39.36
CA TYR A 473 1.70 -2.35 38.71
C TYR A 473 0.65 -2.87 39.69
N ASP A 474 0.82 -2.64 41.01
CA ASP A 474 -0.07 -3.14 42.07
C ASP A 474 -0.33 -4.67 42.00
N MET A 475 0.66 -5.42 41.53
CA MET A 475 0.53 -6.87 41.34
C MET A 475 1.06 -7.66 42.55
N THR A 476 0.33 -8.72 42.93
CA THR A 476 0.81 -9.70 43.91
C THR A 476 1.34 -10.94 43.19
N LEU A 477 2.56 -11.37 43.51
CA LEU A 477 3.29 -12.37 42.72
C LEU A 477 3.54 -13.68 43.48
N THR A 478 3.21 -14.79 42.82
CA THR A 478 3.64 -16.15 43.18
C THR A 478 4.71 -16.63 42.21
N PHE A 479 5.83 -17.12 42.75
CA PHE A 479 6.99 -17.50 41.95
C PHE A 479 7.18 -19.01 41.86
N ILE A 480 7.51 -19.50 40.66
CA ILE A 480 8.05 -20.83 40.42
C ILE A 480 9.44 -20.69 39.81
N ILE A 481 10.41 -21.45 40.31
CA ILE A 481 11.77 -21.38 39.80
C ILE A 481 11.95 -22.45 38.72
N ILE A 482 12.44 -22.04 37.56
CA ILE A 482 12.74 -22.91 36.42
C ILE A 482 14.24 -23.00 36.17
N SER A 483 14.69 -24.13 35.63
CA SER A 483 16.10 -24.31 35.28
C SER A 483 16.51 -23.37 34.14
N ASP A 484 17.71 -22.81 34.20
CA ASP A 484 18.26 -21.95 33.14
C ASP A 484 18.49 -22.70 31.81
N LYS A 485 18.50 -24.03 31.85
CA LYS A 485 18.65 -24.88 30.67
C LYS A 485 17.32 -25.11 29.95
N THR A 486 16.22 -24.59 30.48
CA THR A 486 14.89 -24.72 29.87
C THR A 486 14.91 -24.07 28.49
N LYS A 487 14.56 -24.86 27.47
CA LYS A 487 14.39 -24.40 26.09
C LYS A 487 12.93 -24.04 25.87
N LEU A 488 12.70 -22.85 25.35
CA LEU A 488 11.38 -22.30 25.05
C LEU A 488 11.23 -22.11 23.55
N PRO A 489 10.38 -22.92 22.89
CA PRO A 489 10.01 -22.65 21.51
C PRO A 489 9.24 -21.34 21.43
N LEU A 490 9.78 -20.34 20.72
CA LEU A 490 9.19 -19.00 20.68
C LEU A 490 8.05 -18.84 19.67
N TYR A 491 7.88 -19.81 18.77
CA TYR A 491 6.87 -19.81 17.71
C TYR A 491 6.74 -18.46 16.98
N ASN A 492 7.89 -17.85 16.69
CA ASN A 492 8.00 -16.60 15.95
C ASN A 492 8.72 -16.87 14.61
N ASN A 493 8.43 -16.08 13.58
CA ASN A 493 9.09 -16.15 12.28
C ASN A 493 10.57 -15.68 12.30
N LYS A 494 11.05 -15.03 13.37
CA LYS A 494 12.42 -14.52 13.54
C LYS A 494 13.35 -15.44 14.36
N LYS A 495 12.84 -16.03 15.45
CA LYS A 495 13.61 -16.87 16.39
C LYS A 495 12.85 -18.16 16.70
N ARG A 496 13.55 -19.29 16.64
CA ARG A 496 12.96 -20.63 16.85
C ARG A 496 12.86 -21.00 18.33
N GLU A 497 13.94 -20.80 19.08
CA GLU A 497 14.01 -21.16 20.50
C GLU A 497 14.79 -20.12 21.31
N LEU A 498 14.45 -20.00 22.59
CA LEU A 498 15.21 -19.27 23.61
C LEU A 498 15.63 -20.23 24.71
N THR A 499 16.88 -20.16 25.13
CA THR A 499 17.37 -20.92 26.30
C THR A 499 17.61 -19.95 27.45
N GLY A 500 17.08 -20.27 28.63
CA GLY A 500 17.34 -19.49 29.85
C GLY A 500 16.62 -18.15 29.91
N ALA A 501 15.32 -18.11 29.58
CA ALA A 501 14.49 -16.94 29.85
C ALA A 501 14.53 -16.57 31.33
N LEU A 502 14.65 -15.27 31.59
CA LEU A 502 14.83 -14.75 32.95
C LEU A 502 13.49 -14.65 33.69
N LEU A 503 12.48 -14.08 33.04
CA LEU A 503 11.15 -13.85 33.59
C LEU A 503 10.08 -14.32 32.59
N ILE A 504 9.14 -15.12 33.08
CA ILE A 504 7.95 -15.55 32.34
C ILE A 504 6.71 -15.27 33.19
N GLU A 505 5.79 -14.48 32.66
CA GLU A 505 4.49 -14.22 33.28
C GLU A 505 3.46 -15.21 32.72
N VAL A 506 2.70 -15.86 33.60
CA VAL A 506 1.60 -16.74 33.21
C VAL A 506 0.29 -15.97 33.28
N LEU A 507 -0.29 -15.76 32.11
CA LEU A 507 -1.57 -15.08 31.94
C LEU A 507 -2.69 -15.89 32.59
N LYS A 508 -3.54 -15.21 33.35
CA LYS A 508 -4.76 -15.80 33.92
C LYS A 508 -5.88 -15.83 32.90
N SER A 509 -6.01 -14.76 32.13
CA SER A 509 -7.01 -14.62 31.09
C SER A 509 -6.36 -14.14 29.79
N PRO A 510 -6.83 -14.60 28.62
CA PRO A 510 -6.47 -14.01 27.33
C PRO A 510 -6.90 -12.54 27.22
N GLU A 511 -7.84 -12.08 28.05
CA GLU A 511 -8.36 -10.70 28.06
C GLU A 511 -7.31 -9.67 28.52
N ASP A 512 -6.22 -10.12 29.16
CA ASP A 512 -5.20 -9.22 29.72
C ASP A 512 -4.28 -8.61 28.64
N ILE A 513 -4.28 -9.16 27.42
CA ILE A 513 -3.49 -8.67 26.28
C ILE A 513 -4.21 -8.93 24.94
N PRO A 514 -4.00 -8.10 23.91
CA PRO A 514 -4.45 -8.44 22.56
C PRO A 514 -3.69 -9.66 22.02
N ILE A 515 -4.38 -10.78 21.79
CA ILE A 515 -3.74 -12.05 21.38
C ILE A 515 -3.74 -12.27 19.86
N ILE A 516 -4.60 -11.56 19.12
CA ILE A 516 -4.59 -11.45 17.66
C ILE A 516 -4.41 -9.97 17.32
N LYS A 517 -3.33 -9.62 16.61
CA LYS A 517 -3.02 -8.24 16.22
C LYS A 517 -2.93 -8.06 14.71
N GLY A 518 -3.02 -9.16 13.94
CA GLY A 518 -2.84 -9.14 12.50
C GLY A 518 -1.38 -8.96 12.06
N LEU A 519 -0.41 -9.14 12.98
CA LEU A 519 1.03 -8.98 12.73
C LEU A 519 1.68 -10.29 12.22
N GLY A 520 0.88 -11.30 11.89
CA GLY A 520 1.33 -12.57 11.36
C GLY A 520 2.11 -13.37 12.39
N GLY A 521 3.38 -13.71 12.09
CA GLY A 521 4.16 -14.65 12.90
C GLY A 521 4.42 -14.21 14.33
N ILE A 522 4.18 -12.94 14.65
CA ILE A 522 4.39 -12.31 15.96
C ILE A 522 3.13 -12.37 16.82
N ASP A 523 1.95 -12.63 16.25
CA ASP A 523 0.68 -12.66 17.01
C ASP A 523 0.73 -13.67 18.16
N PRO A 524 0.39 -13.29 19.40
CA PRO A 524 0.56 -14.17 20.56
C PRO A 524 -0.19 -15.52 20.46
N LEU A 525 -1.39 -15.53 19.88
CA LEU A 525 -2.21 -16.74 19.76
C LEU A 525 -1.68 -17.68 18.68
N LYS A 526 -1.45 -18.94 19.07
CA LYS A 526 -0.99 -20.02 18.20
C LYS A 526 -1.97 -21.19 18.21
N ILE A 527 -2.21 -21.79 17.05
CA ILE A 527 -3.15 -22.90 16.87
C ILE A 527 -2.36 -24.18 16.57
N THR A 528 -2.58 -25.23 17.35
CA THR A 528 -1.94 -26.53 17.09
C THR A 528 -2.63 -27.25 15.94
N LEU A 529 -1.95 -27.41 14.79
CA LEU A 529 -2.49 -28.08 13.59
C LEU A 529 -2.39 -29.62 13.67
N GLY A 530 -1.39 -30.14 14.39
CA GLY A 530 -1.11 -31.58 14.42
C GLY A 530 -0.73 -32.10 13.02
N ASN A 531 -1.49 -33.09 12.53
CA ASN A 531 -1.34 -33.66 11.18
C ASN A 531 -2.34 -33.10 10.16
N ARG A 532 -3.17 -32.12 10.54
CA ARG A 532 -4.21 -31.55 9.67
C ARG A 532 -3.61 -30.46 8.78
N SER A 533 -4.24 -30.24 7.62
CA SER A 533 -3.97 -29.04 6.85
C SER A 533 -4.60 -27.81 7.52
N PRO A 534 -4.09 -26.60 7.26
CA PRO A 534 -4.70 -25.37 7.76
C PRO A 534 -6.16 -25.20 7.35
N GLU A 535 -6.52 -25.58 6.11
CA GLU A 535 -7.90 -25.47 5.61
C GLU A 535 -8.84 -26.42 6.35
N SER A 536 -8.36 -27.63 6.66
CA SER A 536 -9.14 -28.59 7.46
C SER A 536 -9.33 -28.11 8.89
N MET A 537 -8.32 -27.46 9.49
CA MET A 537 -8.46 -26.85 10.82
C MET A 537 -9.45 -25.69 10.78
N TYR A 538 -9.37 -24.83 9.76
CA TYR A 538 -10.29 -23.70 9.60
C TYR A 538 -11.74 -24.17 9.48
N LYS A 539 -12.02 -25.16 8.63
CA LYS A 539 -13.37 -25.76 8.50
C LYS A 539 -13.91 -26.33 9.82
N GLN A 540 -13.03 -26.86 10.67
CA GLN A 540 -13.44 -27.37 11.98
C GLN A 540 -13.79 -26.25 12.96
N LEU A 541 -13.08 -25.12 12.89
CA LEU A 541 -13.34 -23.94 13.73
C LEU A 541 -14.44 -23.04 13.17
N LYS A 542 -14.83 -23.22 11.91
CA LYS A 542 -15.79 -22.36 11.19
C LYS A 542 -17.08 -22.10 11.97
N ASN A 543 -17.72 -23.15 12.50
CA ASN A 543 -18.94 -22.96 13.29
C ASN A 543 -18.72 -22.07 14.53
N SER A 544 -17.58 -22.22 15.22
CA SER A 544 -17.25 -21.40 16.39
C SER A 544 -16.93 -19.95 16.01
N ILE A 545 -16.26 -19.76 14.87
CA ILE A 545 -15.99 -18.44 14.30
C ILE A 545 -17.32 -17.75 13.95
N ASP A 546 -18.25 -18.47 13.32
CA ASP A 546 -19.56 -17.97 12.92
C ASP A 546 -20.43 -17.61 14.15
N THR A 547 -20.37 -18.40 15.23
CA THR A 547 -21.11 -18.10 16.47
C THR A 547 -20.61 -16.85 17.19
N GLU A 548 -19.33 -16.52 17.02
CA GLU A 548 -18.71 -15.33 17.60
C GLU A 548 -18.70 -14.14 16.62
N TYR A 549 -19.28 -14.30 15.41
CA TYR A 549 -19.38 -13.28 14.36
C TYR A 549 -18.02 -12.73 13.86
N LEU A 550 -17.01 -13.59 13.81
CA LEU A 550 -15.65 -13.21 13.39
C LEU A 550 -15.27 -13.77 12.02
N ASP A 551 -16.24 -14.14 11.18
CA ASP A 551 -15.97 -14.88 9.95
C ASP A 551 -15.49 -14.03 8.77
N ASP A 552 -15.72 -12.73 8.84
CA ASP A 552 -15.19 -11.69 7.98
C ASP A 552 -13.82 -11.19 8.46
N ASN A 553 -13.50 -11.24 9.76
CA ASN A 553 -12.15 -10.91 10.26
C ASN A 553 -11.17 -12.09 10.15
N LEU A 554 -11.59 -13.27 10.60
CA LEU A 554 -10.79 -14.50 10.68
C LEU A 554 -11.11 -15.39 9.47
N VAL A 555 -10.59 -15.02 8.31
CA VAL A 555 -10.92 -15.68 7.03
C VAL A 555 -10.09 -16.93 6.74
N ASN A 556 -8.91 -17.07 7.34
CA ASN A 556 -7.99 -18.16 7.01
C ASN A 556 -7.03 -18.50 8.15
N ILE A 557 -6.51 -19.73 8.14
CA ILE A 557 -5.40 -20.17 8.98
C ILE A 557 -4.19 -20.43 8.07
N VAL A 558 -3.05 -19.87 8.43
CA VAL A 558 -1.78 -20.06 7.72
C VAL A 558 -0.80 -20.77 8.63
N LYS A 559 -0.02 -21.71 8.09
CA LYS A 559 1.08 -22.33 8.85
C LYS A 559 2.09 -21.26 9.23
N LEU A 560 2.58 -21.30 10.47
CA LEU A 560 3.56 -20.33 10.95
C LEU A 560 4.84 -20.30 10.08
N SER A 561 5.23 -21.42 9.48
CA SER A 561 6.34 -21.50 8.52
C SER A 561 6.11 -20.71 7.23
N ASP A 562 4.84 -20.56 6.83
CA ASP A 562 4.45 -20.04 5.52
C ASP A 562 3.94 -18.59 5.62
N VAL A 563 3.84 -18.02 6.83
CA VAL A 563 3.36 -16.66 7.06
C VAL A 563 4.16 -15.63 6.28
N ASN A 564 5.48 -15.75 6.24
CA ASN A 564 6.33 -14.84 5.46
C ASN A 564 6.04 -14.93 3.96
N LYS A 565 5.67 -16.10 3.44
CA LYS A 565 5.22 -16.25 2.04
C LYS A 565 3.93 -15.48 1.81
N VAL A 566 2.97 -15.59 2.74
CA VAL A 566 1.69 -14.86 2.64
C VAL A 566 1.88 -13.35 2.79
N ILE A 567 2.75 -12.90 3.69
CA ILE A 567 3.13 -11.48 3.81
C ILE A 567 3.72 -10.98 2.48
N LEU A 568 4.64 -11.74 1.87
CA LEU A 568 5.20 -11.40 0.57
C LEU A 568 4.11 -11.35 -0.51
N LEU A 569 3.19 -12.33 -0.56
CA LEU A 569 2.06 -12.33 -1.50
C LEU A 569 1.16 -11.10 -1.33
N ARG A 570 0.86 -10.70 -0.09
CA ARG A 570 0.12 -9.46 0.22
C ARG A 570 0.88 -8.21 -0.23
N GLN A 571 2.19 -8.18 -0.01
CA GLN A 571 3.05 -7.10 -0.50
C GLN A 571 3.19 -7.10 -2.03
N LEU A 572 2.98 -8.21 -2.72
CA LEU A 572 3.03 -8.27 -4.19
C LEU A 572 1.85 -7.53 -4.86
N GLY A 573 0.73 -7.34 -4.18
CA GLY A 573 -0.37 -6.51 -4.69
C GLY A 573 0.09 -5.09 -5.04
N THR A 574 1.01 -4.53 -4.25
CA THR A 574 1.65 -3.22 -4.51
C THR A 574 2.94 -3.33 -5.35
N PHE A 575 3.50 -4.53 -5.54
CA PHE A 575 4.73 -4.73 -6.31
C PHE A 575 4.60 -4.30 -7.77
N TYR A 576 3.49 -4.60 -8.45
CA TYR A 576 3.31 -4.21 -9.85
C TYR A 576 3.29 -2.68 -10.01
N ILE A 577 2.72 -1.98 -9.05
CA ILE A 577 2.67 -0.51 -8.99
C ILE A 577 4.09 0.05 -8.82
N TYR A 578 4.83 -0.43 -7.82
CA TYR A 578 6.22 -0.02 -7.59
C TYR A 578 7.14 -0.39 -8.75
N LEU A 579 6.95 -1.56 -9.36
CA LEU A 579 7.70 -2.02 -10.52
C LEU A 579 7.46 -1.12 -11.72
N PHE A 580 6.20 -0.77 -12.01
CA PHE A 580 5.87 0.13 -13.10
C PHE A 580 6.47 1.53 -12.89
N GLN A 581 6.30 2.11 -11.70
CA GLN A 581 6.90 3.40 -11.34
C GLN A 581 8.43 3.37 -11.45
N THR A 582 9.04 2.29 -11.00
CA THR A 582 10.49 2.07 -11.10
C THR A 582 10.95 1.99 -12.56
N LEU A 583 10.29 1.18 -13.38
CA LEU A 583 10.62 1.02 -14.80
C LEU A 583 10.44 2.33 -15.56
N PHE A 584 9.39 3.10 -15.25
CA PHE A 584 9.18 4.43 -15.81
C PHE A 584 10.33 5.36 -15.45
N SER A 585 10.66 5.49 -14.16
CA SER A 585 11.75 6.34 -13.68
C SER A 585 13.13 5.92 -14.24
N LEU A 586 13.36 4.62 -14.34
CA LEU A 586 14.56 4.04 -14.97
C LEU A 586 14.65 4.39 -16.46
N SER A 587 13.54 4.34 -17.19
CA SER A 587 13.50 4.69 -18.61
C SER A 587 13.90 6.15 -18.85
N LEU A 588 13.35 7.09 -18.07
CA LEU A 588 13.71 8.52 -18.13
C LEU A 588 15.20 8.72 -17.82
N THR A 589 15.71 8.00 -16.82
CA THR A 589 17.10 8.09 -16.40
C THR A 589 18.07 7.55 -17.45
N ILE A 590 17.73 6.43 -18.11
CA ILE A 590 18.50 5.92 -19.26
C ILE A 590 18.57 6.99 -20.35
N PHE A 591 17.45 7.64 -20.68
CA PHE A 591 17.45 8.74 -21.65
C PHE A 591 18.40 9.87 -21.23
N ILE A 592 18.41 10.29 -19.97
CA ILE A 592 19.34 11.34 -19.50
C ILE A 592 20.78 10.89 -19.56
N ILE A 593 21.09 9.65 -19.15
CA ILE A 593 22.44 9.10 -19.22
C ILE A 593 22.94 9.16 -20.67
N MET A 594 22.08 8.76 -21.63
CA MET A 594 22.40 8.90 -23.05
C MET A 594 22.66 10.36 -23.44
N GLN A 595 21.83 11.31 -23.00
CA GLN A 595 22.06 12.74 -23.29
C GLN A 595 23.35 13.26 -22.67
N CYS A 596 23.68 12.90 -21.44
CA CYS A 596 24.92 13.28 -20.77
C CYS A 596 26.15 12.76 -21.51
N ALA A 597 26.13 11.49 -21.94
CA ALA A 597 27.24 10.90 -22.70
C ALA A 597 27.43 11.61 -24.06
N ILE A 598 26.33 11.93 -24.75
CA ILE A 598 26.34 12.72 -26.00
C ILE A 598 26.89 14.13 -25.76
N ALA A 599 26.45 14.79 -24.69
CA ALA A 599 26.87 16.13 -24.32
C ALA A 599 28.37 16.18 -24.03
N TYR A 600 28.89 15.21 -23.27
CA TYR A 600 30.31 15.08 -22.97
C TYR A 600 31.15 14.91 -24.23
N TYR A 601 30.74 13.97 -25.10
CA TYR A 601 31.42 13.72 -26.37
C TYR A 601 31.51 14.99 -27.22
N ASN A 602 30.44 15.79 -27.27
CA ASN A 602 30.42 17.03 -28.07
C ASN A 602 31.34 18.10 -27.50
N GLN A 603 31.25 18.33 -26.20
CA GLN A 603 32.09 19.30 -25.49
C GLN A 603 33.58 19.01 -25.71
N LYS A 604 33.96 17.72 -25.73
CA LYS A 604 35.36 17.29 -25.85
C LYS A 604 35.71 16.72 -27.22
N LYS A 605 34.85 16.91 -28.24
CA LYS A 605 34.97 16.28 -29.57
C LYS A 605 36.38 16.40 -30.15
N LYS A 606 36.96 17.61 -30.18
CA LYS A 606 38.29 17.86 -30.74
C LYS A 606 39.38 17.05 -30.03
N ILE A 607 39.38 17.07 -28.70
CA ILE A 607 40.37 16.37 -27.87
C ILE A 607 40.22 14.86 -28.03
N ILE A 608 38.98 14.36 -27.99
CA ILE A 608 38.65 12.94 -28.18
C ILE A 608 39.16 12.47 -29.54
N THR A 609 38.83 13.18 -30.63
CA THR A 609 39.28 12.81 -31.98
C THR A 609 40.81 12.80 -32.09
N ILE A 610 41.51 13.80 -31.54
CA ILE A 610 42.98 13.83 -31.52
C ILE A 610 43.55 12.62 -30.78
N LEU A 611 43.09 12.34 -29.56
CA LEU A 611 43.60 11.19 -28.78
C LEU A 611 43.36 9.86 -29.49
N ARG A 612 42.18 9.67 -30.12
CA ARG A 612 41.87 8.45 -30.87
C ARG A 612 42.70 8.29 -32.13
N MET A 613 43.00 9.39 -32.84
CA MET A 613 43.92 9.38 -33.99
C MET A 613 45.35 8.99 -33.59
N HIS A 614 45.80 9.38 -32.38
CA HIS A 614 47.11 9.01 -31.84
C HIS A 614 47.14 7.59 -31.22
N GLY A 615 46.12 6.77 -31.46
CA GLY A 615 46.10 5.37 -31.00
C GLY A 615 45.79 5.15 -29.52
N TYR A 616 45.34 6.18 -28.79
CA TYR A 616 44.95 5.99 -27.39
C TYR A 616 43.78 5.01 -27.27
N SER A 617 43.85 4.16 -26.25
CA SER A 617 42.78 3.20 -25.93
C SER A 617 41.51 3.93 -25.46
N PHE A 618 40.35 3.27 -25.62
CA PHE A 618 39.04 3.84 -25.30
C PHE A 618 38.98 4.41 -23.87
N PHE A 619 39.36 3.61 -22.85
CA PHE A 619 39.31 4.06 -21.47
C PHE A 619 40.30 5.21 -21.16
N GLN A 620 41.43 5.28 -21.85
CA GLN A 620 42.35 6.41 -21.70
C GLN A 620 41.76 7.70 -22.28
N THR A 621 41.08 7.62 -23.43
CA THR A 621 40.42 8.78 -24.05
C THR A 621 39.29 9.35 -23.19
N TYR A 622 38.50 8.48 -22.54
CA TYR A 622 37.33 8.88 -21.75
C TYR A 622 37.57 8.86 -20.22
N LYS A 623 38.82 8.76 -19.76
CA LYS A 623 39.17 8.65 -18.33
C LYS A 623 38.46 9.68 -17.45
N ASN A 624 38.44 10.94 -17.88
CA ASN A 624 37.83 12.03 -17.12
C ASN A 624 36.30 11.88 -16.99
N PHE A 625 35.64 11.32 -18.01
CA PHE A 625 34.21 11.04 -17.94
C PHE A 625 33.92 9.91 -16.94
N PHE A 626 34.66 8.81 -17.03
CA PHE A 626 34.49 7.68 -16.10
C PHE A 626 34.84 8.04 -14.66
N LEU A 627 35.85 8.89 -14.45
CA LEU A 627 36.19 9.41 -13.13
C LEU A 627 35.07 10.27 -12.55
N LEU A 628 34.40 11.07 -13.38
CA LEU A 628 33.24 11.87 -12.97
C LEU A 628 32.06 10.98 -12.55
N LEU A 629 31.78 9.89 -13.30
CA LEU A 629 30.78 8.89 -12.94
C LEU A 629 31.12 8.18 -11.62
N LEU A 630 32.39 7.82 -11.42
CA LEU A 630 32.85 7.15 -10.21
C LEU A 630 32.71 8.06 -8.98
N ILE A 631 33.10 9.34 -9.08
CA ILE A 631 32.93 10.32 -8.00
C ILE A 631 31.44 10.50 -7.68
N GLN A 632 30.61 10.68 -8.71
CA GLN A 632 29.17 10.85 -8.55
C GLN A 632 28.54 9.65 -7.81
N ASN A 633 28.81 8.42 -8.26
CA ASN A 633 28.22 7.23 -7.65
C ASN A 633 28.74 6.96 -6.24
N THR A 634 29.99 7.33 -5.96
CA THR A 634 30.55 7.30 -4.59
C THR A 634 29.83 8.29 -3.68
N LEU A 635 29.64 9.53 -4.13
CA LEU A 635 28.93 10.56 -3.35
C LEU A 635 27.47 10.17 -3.11
N PHE A 636 26.77 9.62 -4.11
CA PHE A 636 25.40 9.14 -3.92
C PHE A 636 25.32 8.01 -2.91
N THR A 637 26.25 7.06 -2.96
CA THR A 637 26.31 5.96 -2.01
C THR A 637 26.50 6.48 -0.58
N LEU A 638 27.41 7.45 -0.39
CA LEU A 638 27.67 8.07 0.92
C LEU A 638 26.46 8.87 1.42
N LEU A 639 25.83 9.68 0.57
CA LEU A 639 24.62 10.44 0.92
C LEU A 639 23.49 9.52 1.34
N PHE A 640 23.25 8.44 0.57
CA PHE A 640 22.19 7.51 0.89
C PHE A 640 22.45 6.76 2.21
N MET A 641 23.70 6.35 2.48
CA MET A 641 24.09 5.77 3.77
C MET A 641 23.82 6.71 4.94
N ALA A 642 24.07 8.01 4.77
CA ALA A 642 23.82 9.01 5.80
C ALA A 642 22.33 9.25 6.04
N THR A 643 21.50 9.22 4.99
CA THR A 643 20.05 9.47 5.10
C THR A 643 19.26 8.23 5.57
N TYR A 644 19.68 7.02 5.20
CA TYR A 644 18.95 5.78 5.47
C TYR A 644 19.85 4.68 6.07
N PRO A 645 20.37 4.88 7.30
CA PRO A 645 21.33 3.95 7.92
C PRO A 645 20.74 2.54 8.14
N GLU A 646 19.44 2.42 8.40
CA GLU A 646 18.76 1.14 8.61
C GLU A 646 18.66 0.28 7.33
N ARG A 647 18.87 0.90 6.16
CA ARG A 647 18.68 0.28 4.83
C ARG A 647 20.00 -0.01 4.11
N LEU A 648 21.12 0.00 4.84
CA LEU A 648 22.48 0.03 4.29
C LEU A 648 22.79 -1.03 3.21
N ILE A 649 22.36 -2.28 3.41
CA ILE A 649 22.61 -3.36 2.44
C ILE A 649 21.78 -3.17 1.16
N GLY A 650 20.49 -2.85 1.29
CA GLY A 650 19.61 -2.61 0.14
C GLY A 650 20.04 -1.39 -0.68
N ALA A 651 20.50 -0.34 0.02
CA ALA A 651 21.08 0.86 -0.56
C ALA A 651 22.30 0.55 -1.44
N LEU A 652 23.26 -0.20 -0.89
CA LEU A 652 24.50 -0.56 -1.58
C LEU A 652 24.22 -1.35 -2.87
N VAL A 653 23.31 -2.33 -2.80
CA VAL A 653 22.92 -3.12 -3.98
C VAL A 653 22.26 -2.23 -5.03
N THR A 654 21.36 -1.34 -4.61
CA THR A 654 20.65 -0.42 -5.53
C THR A 654 21.62 0.55 -6.22
N CYS A 655 22.51 1.20 -5.47
CA CYS A 655 23.52 2.10 -6.01
C CYS A 655 24.47 1.37 -6.97
N LEU A 656 24.85 0.13 -6.66
CA LEU A 656 25.73 -0.68 -7.51
C LEU A 656 25.05 -1.06 -8.83
N LEU A 657 23.78 -1.49 -8.79
CA LEU A 657 23.01 -1.81 -9.99
C LEU A 657 22.84 -0.59 -10.89
N LEU A 658 22.51 0.56 -10.32
CA LEU A 658 22.37 1.81 -11.08
C LEU A 658 23.70 2.28 -11.66
N ALA A 659 24.80 2.17 -10.91
CA ALA A 659 26.14 2.49 -11.42
C ALA A 659 26.50 1.58 -12.61
N LEU A 660 26.11 0.31 -12.57
CA LEU A 660 26.32 -0.64 -13.68
C LEU A 660 25.49 -0.24 -14.90
N VAL A 661 24.20 0.08 -14.73
CA VAL A 661 23.32 0.55 -15.81
C VAL A 661 23.88 1.83 -16.43
N GLU A 662 24.33 2.79 -15.62
CA GLU A 662 24.91 4.04 -16.08
C GLU A 662 26.21 3.82 -16.86
N PHE A 663 27.08 2.95 -16.36
CA PHE A 663 28.35 2.61 -17.00
C PHE A 663 28.14 1.92 -18.35
N VAL A 664 27.29 0.89 -18.41
CA VAL A 664 26.96 0.15 -19.63
C VAL A 664 26.31 1.05 -20.67
N THR A 665 25.28 1.81 -20.27
CA THR A 665 24.58 2.73 -21.18
C THR A 665 25.53 3.77 -21.75
N SER A 666 26.39 4.35 -20.92
CA SER A 666 27.39 5.33 -21.36
C SER A 666 28.38 4.73 -22.36
N ILE A 667 28.89 3.52 -22.12
CA ILE A 667 29.79 2.83 -23.06
C ILE A 667 29.11 2.61 -24.41
N ILE A 668 27.89 2.07 -24.40
CA ILE A 668 27.13 1.78 -25.63
C ILE A 668 26.97 3.06 -26.45
N VAL A 669 26.55 4.15 -25.83
CA VAL A 669 26.36 5.44 -26.50
C VAL A 669 27.68 5.94 -27.09
N ILE A 670 28.74 6.02 -26.28
CA ILE A 670 30.03 6.55 -26.72
C ILE A 670 30.62 5.71 -27.87
N VAL A 671 30.58 4.37 -27.76
CA VAL A 671 31.07 3.46 -28.82
C VAL A 671 30.28 3.64 -30.12
N THR A 672 28.96 3.83 -30.02
CA THR A 672 28.11 4.06 -31.20
C THR A 672 28.52 5.34 -31.93
N PHE A 673 28.76 6.44 -31.19
CA PHE A 673 29.23 7.70 -31.78
C PHE A 673 30.65 7.62 -32.36
N ASP A 674 31.53 6.80 -31.76
CA ASP A 674 32.88 6.54 -32.28
C ASP A 674 32.85 5.70 -33.59
N ARG A 675 31.93 4.73 -33.72
CA ARG A 675 31.83 3.85 -34.89
C ARG A 675 31.20 4.52 -36.11
N VAL A 676 30.12 5.27 -35.94
CA VAL A 676 29.39 5.92 -37.05
C VAL A 676 30.30 6.83 -37.87
N LYS A 677 31.34 7.41 -37.27
CA LYS A 677 32.28 8.30 -37.96
C LYS A 677 33.46 7.63 -38.64
N LYS A 678 33.90 6.45 -38.17
CA LYS A 678 34.92 5.68 -38.89
C LYS A 678 34.46 5.27 -40.29
N VAL A 679 33.15 5.25 -40.54
CA VAL A 679 32.53 4.92 -41.83
C VAL A 679 32.27 6.17 -42.69
N GLU A 680 32.19 7.37 -42.09
CA GLU A 680 32.05 8.64 -42.84
C GLU A 680 33.41 9.20 -43.30
N ASP A 681 34.49 8.88 -42.58
CA ASP A 681 35.87 9.31 -42.89
C ASP A 681 36.67 8.24 -43.69
N SER A 682 36.04 7.11 -44.06
CA SER A 682 36.57 6.04 -44.93
C SER A 682 35.83 6.01 -46.26
#